data_AF-A2DEM0-F1
#
_entry.id   AF-A2DEM0-F1
#
_cell.length_a   1.000
_cell.length_b   1.000
_cell.length_c   1.000
_cell.angle_alpha   90.00
_cell.angle_beta   90.00
_cell.angle_gamma   90.00
#
_symmetry.space_group_name_H-M   'P 1'
#
loop_
_entity.id
_entity.type
_entity.pdbx_description
1 polymer ?
#
loop_
_entity_poly.entity_id
_entity_poly.type
_entity_poly.pdbx_seq_one_letter_code
_entity_poly.pdbx_strand_id
1 'polypeptide(L)'
;MSADPQGECSVSLSKTLTLTLPKEKFTQKSSALVKCVYVPPSYIFAGAKSGTLYRWTIPEKLDNPVLLPSYEVTEHEGVISVLYWSTTLQLLFSAGADRKVLVWNLGQKTIPEHPLVQTISVFEQTPLHIEAFQKHIFVVEMRGITVLVQQTLRGTMKSVSLFKKVHFIESRTPFFCMCIYSNSRVDNSGYIYAGFENGSIAQYEVQLSDHPTFTQINRPKHLADHGICDIVYNPRTENILAFSYNHIIRVFNPKNYCIHSKIINPNQVNYTSYFCTKQGTLVLLDTSGSLFIYNAEERITLLYTEKLGLGGLQITPVSKDTFLYLVRDSVTLFRINRGTVEKSYKVHNKSVFYVKTTRDQANDVISTIGVDKVIRTWDRNDFSMRSEFKIPTHLAILSGYIGLRERLIGDLIYAITGHDNGQIIYLNLTDKKNVELPSRHKNSISSMSVVSNEMKTVMFSCDYDGYISLWQIDAIFESLSYAAVSMVKMWKGHNKEILTSSATWMCGQLTLATGGNDNIIKIWRENDGGTFVETQLLGHTDSITSLEFDGFFLFSGSEDFSVRIWDIENNVQLFVLNNLHTHAIRQVFPVYDENKFASCDAGGSIYIYDYVKKQVVWEMHHTTDCTAIYIDKGMETLFACVRKELIPHKMPPGKVFRQGLPSIMPLKSQLSIIMK
;
A
#
# COMPACT_ATOMS: atom_id res chain seq x y z
N MET A 1 -24.85 8.54 -18.51
CA MET A 1 -24.42 7.34 -17.76
C MET A 1 -23.60 7.84 -16.56
N SER A 2 -24.01 7.55 -15.33
CA SER A 2 -23.19 7.78 -14.14
C SER A 2 -22.05 6.76 -14.11
N ALA A 3 -20.85 7.17 -13.72
CA ALA A 3 -19.80 6.21 -13.41
C ALA A 3 -20.20 5.47 -12.13
N ASP A 4 -20.47 4.17 -12.21
CA ASP A 4 -20.83 3.38 -11.03
C ASP A 4 -19.61 3.28 -10.10
N PRO A 5 -19.73 3.68 -8.82
CA PRO A 5 -18.63 3.56 -7.87
C PRO A 5 -18.33 2.09 -7.63
N GLN A 6 -17.15 1.61 -8.05
CA GLN A 6 -16.67 0.29 -7.67
C GLN A 6 -15.80 0.44 -6.41
N GLY A 7 -16.17 -0.27 -5.34
CA GLY A 7 -15.37 -0.33 -4.13
C GLY A 7 -14.29 -1.40 -4.29
N GLU A 8 -13.14 -1.07 -4.88
CA GLU A 8 -11.93 -1.90 -4.72
C GLU A 8 -11.10 -1.32 -3.57
N CYS A 9 -10.89 -2.13 -2.53
CA CYS A 9 -9.93 -1.79 -1.47
C CYS A 9 -8.52 -2.05 -2.02
N SER A 10 -7.78 -0.98 -2.32
CA SER A 10 -6.34 -1.07 -2.50
C SER A 10 -5.68 -1.29 -1.13
N VAL A 11 -4.95 -2.40 -0.99
CA VAL A 11 -4.23 -2.75 0.24
C VAL A 11 -2.74 -2.72 -0.07
N SER A 12 -1.95 -2.04 0.76
CA SER A 12 -0.50 -2.05 0.71
C SER A 12 0.12 -2.36 2.07
N LEU A 13 1.40 -2.70 2.10
CA LEU A 13 2.14 -2.97 3.32
C LEU A 13 3.25 -1.92 3.48
N SER A 14 3.28 -1.27 4.63
CA SER A 14 4.42 -0.46 5.04
C SER A 14 5.16 -1.13 6.19
N LYS A 15 6.49 -1.11 6.10
CA LYS A 15 7.39 -1.57 7.15
C LYS A 15 7.63 -0.44 8.14
N THR A 16 7.21 -0.61 9.39
CA THR A 16 7.27 0.48 10.39
C THR A 16 8.51 0.39 11.27
N LEU A 17 8.86 -0.79 11.78
CA LEU A 17 9.92 -0.97 12.77
C LEU A 17 10.51 -2.37 12.67
N THR A 18 11.82 -2.53 12.83
CA THR A 18 12.48 -3.85 12.91
C THR A 18 13.15 -4.02 14.26
N LEU A 19 12.81 -5.08 14.99
CA LEU A 19 13.44 -5.46 16.25
C LEU A 19 14.42 -6.59 15.95
N THR A 20 15.68 -6.45 16.34
CA THR A 20 16.71 -7.47 16.02
C THR A 20 17.40 -7.96 17.28
N LEU A 21 17.87 -9.21 17.26
CA LEU A 21 18.78 -9.70 18.28
C LEU A 21 20.22 -9.18 18.05
N PRO A 22 21.03 -8.97 19.11
CA PRO A 22 22.43 -8.57 18.97
C PRO A 22 23.23 -9.59 18.14
N LYS A 23 24.05 -9.11 17.20
CA LYS A 23 24.88 -9.95 16.31
C LYS A 23 25.81 -10.92 17.05
N GLU A 24 26.25 -10.60 18.25
CA GLU A 24 27.13 -11.45 19.07
C GLU A 24 26.43 -12.71 19.61
N LYS A 25 25.11 -12.66 19.82
CA LYS A 25 24.29 -13.81 20.29
C LYS A 25 23.84 -14.73 19.16
N PHE A 26 24.05 -14.33 17.90
CA PHE A 26 23.53 -15.00 16.69
C PHE A 26 24.39 -16.19 16.22
N THR A 27 25.65 -16.29 16.66
CA THR A 27 26.56 -17.36 16.22
C THR A 27 26.17 -18.76 16.75
N GLN A 28 25.25 -18.84 17.70
CA GLN A 28 24.72 -20.10 18.23
C GLN A 28 23.30 -20.35 17.70
N LYS A 29 23.08 -21.46 16.95
CA LYS A 29 21.75 -21.87 16.44
C LYS A 29 20.65 -21.98 17.51
N SER A 30 21.02 -22.02 18.78
CA SER A 30 20.14 -22.07 19.95
C SER A 30 19.41 -20.76 20.25
N SER A 31 19.90 -19.59 19.81
CA SER A 31 19.26 -18.29 20.11
C SER A 31 18.18 -17.86 19.12
N ALA A 32 17.90 -18.69 18.09
CA ALA A 32 16.91 -18.36 17.07
C ALA A 32 15.50 -18.21 17.68
N LEU A 33 14.83 -17.12 17.31
CA LEU A 33 13.45 -16.86 17.70
C LEU A 33 12.50 -17.85 17.02
N VAL A 34 11.44 -18.24 17.72
CA VAL A 34 10.46 -19.25 17.26
C VAL A 34 9.02 -18.81 17.42
N LYS A 35 8.71 -18.01 18.45
CA LYS A 35 7.36 -17.48 18.69
C LYS A 35 7.41 -16.02 19.09
N CYS A 36 6.39 -15.25 18.74
CA CYS A 36 6.21 -13.88 19.20
C CYS A 36 4.77 -13.59 19.60
N VAL A 37 4.59 -12.62 20.51
CA VAL A 37 3.28 -12.09 20.89
C VAL A 37 3.36 -10.62 21.23
N TYR A 38 2.30 -9.89 20.91
CA TYR A 38 2.12 -8.51 21.32
C TYR A 38 1.33 -8.44 22.65
N VAL A 39 1.87 -7.69 23.61
CA VAL A 39 1.25 -7.44 24.90
C VAL A 39 0.95 -5.93 25.00
N PRO A 40 -0.33 -5.52 24.92
CA PRO A 40 -0.72 -4.13 25.01
C PRO A 40 -0.28 -3.48 26.33
N PRO A 41 0.04 -2.17 26.34
CA PRO A 41 -0.04 -1.23 25.23
C PRO A 41 1.24 -1.09 24.38
N SER A 42 2.38 -1.62 24.82
CA SER A 42 3.68 -1.26 24.22
C SER A 42 4.75 -2.36 24.26
N TYR A 43 4.40 -3.61 24.57
CA TYR A 43 5.41 -4.67 24.73
C TYR A 43 5.31 -5.73 23.65
N ILE A 44 6.46 -6.18 23.16
CA ILE A 44 6.57 -7.35 22.28
C ILE A 44 7.41 -8.39 22.99
N PHE A 45 6.90 -9.60 23.08
CA PHE A 45 7.62 -10.74 23.62
C PHE A 45 7.95 -11.73 22.51
N ALA A 46 9.15 -12.29 22.51
CA ALA A 46 9.51 -13.38 21.62
C ALA A 46 10.23 -14.50 22.38
N GLY A 47 9.84 -15.75 22.12
CA GLY A 47 10.48 -16.94 22.65
C GLY A 47 11.50 -17.50 21.67
N ALA A 48 12.61 -18.03 22.20
CA ALA A 48 13.69 -18.63 21.42
C ALA A 48 13.82 -20.15 21.63
N LYS A 49 14.62 -20.78 20.76
CA LYS A 49 14.95 -22.21 20.86
C LYS A 49 15.70 -22.58 22.14
N SER A 50 16.41 -21.64 22.75
CA SER A 50 17.18 -21.80 23.98
C SER A 50 16.29 -21.89 25.22
N GLY A 51 14.99 -21.58 25.11
CA GLY A 51 14.12 -21.39 26.28
C GLY A 51 14.12 -19.96 26.82
N THR A 52 14.83 -19.05 26.15
CA THR A 52 14.90 -17.63 26.51
C THR A 52 13.68 -16.87 25.99
N LEU A 53 13.10 -16.06 26.85
CA LEU A 53 12.05 -15.10 26.54
C LEU A 53 12.66 -13.69 26.46
N TYR A 54 12.54 -13.07 25.30
CA TYR A 54 12.99 -11.70 25.02
C TYR A 54 11.81 -10.74 25.07
N ARG A 55 12.04 -9.52 25.56
CA ARG A 55 11.06 -8.43 25.57
C ARG A 55 11.63 -7.21 24.86
N TRP A 56 10.80 -6.54 24.06
CA TRP A 56 11.05 -5.20 23.54
C TRP A 56 9.98 -4.24 24.05
N THR A 57 10.39 -3.02 24.31
CA THR A 57 9.49 -1.90 24.61
C THR A 57 9.37 -1.04 23.37
N ILE A 58 8.15 -0.82 22.88
CA ILE A 58 7.87 0.03 21.72
C ILE A 58 7.84 1.49 22.22
N PRO A 59 8.75 2.37 21.74
CA PRO A 59 8.77 3.78 22.12
C PRO A 59 7.61 4.56 21.48
N GLU A 60 7.17 5.65 22.13
CA GLU A 60 6.11 6.54 21.61
C GLU A 60 6.58 7.37 20.40
N LYS A 61 7.90 7.54 20.21
CA LYS A 61 8.51 8.18 19.02
C LYS A 61 9.53 7.23 18.38
N LEU A 62 9.38 6.99 17.08
CA LEU A 62 10.26 6.12 16.29
C LEU A 62 11.48 6.91 15.78
N ASP A 63 12.41 7.23 16.67
CA ASP A 63 13.66 7.89 16.27
C ASP A 63 14.73 6.89 15.80
N ASN A 64 14.54 5.58 16.06
CA ASN A 64 15.46 4.51 15.65
C ASN A 64 14.71 3.33 14.98
N PRO A 65 15.12 2.90 13.77
CA PRO A 65 14.46 1.81 13.04
C PRO A 65 14.84 0.41 13.54
N VAL A 66 15.87 0.30 14.40
CA VAL A 66 16.37 -0.96 14.96
C VAL A 66 16.50 -0.86 16.47
N LEU A 67 15.78 -1.71 17.22
CA LEU A 67 15.80 -1.76 18.69
C LEU A 67 16.27 -3.12 19.20
N LEU A 68 17.10 -3.07 20.24
CA LEU A 68 17.57 -4.24 21.00
C LEU A 68 16.58 -4.60 22.13
N PRO A 69 16.57 -5.85 22.61
CA PRO A 69 15.66 -6.28 23.67
C PRO A 69 15.94 -5.54 24.97
N SER A 70 14.87 -5.12 25.66
CA SER A 70 14.90 -4.41 26.94
C SER A 70 14.92 -5.35 28.16
N TYR A 71 14.69 -6.64 27.96
CA TYR A 71 14.74 -7.67 29.00
C TYR A 71 14.89 -9.06 28.38
N GLU A 72 15.60 -9.93 29.07
CA GLU A 72 15.78 -11.34 28.71
C GLU A 72 15.75 -12.22 29.97
N VAL A 73 15.05 -13.35 29.89
CA VAL A 73 14.98 -14.33 30.97
C VAL A 73 14.93 -15.75 30.39
N THR A 74 15.61 -16.70 31.00
CA THR A 74 15.64 -18.11 30.54
C THR A 74 15.11 -19.00 31.66
N GLU A 75 13.85 -19.41 31.54
CA GLU A 75 13.17 -20.26 32.53
C GLU A 75 12.79 -21.64 31.97
N HIS A 76 12.74 -21.80 30.65
CA HIS A 76 12.44 -23.08 30.02
C HIS A 76 13.72 -23.86 29.70
N GLU A 77 13.69 -25.17 29.97
CA GLU A 77 14.74 -26.10 29.54
C GLU A 77 14.43 -26.62 28.13
N GLY A 78 14.70 -25.78 27.12
CA GLY A 78 14.50 -26.11 25.71
C GLY A 78 13.56 -25.17 24.97
N VAL A 79 13.15 -25.57 23.77
CA VAL A 79 12.40 -24.70 22.84
C VAL A 79 11.05 -24.29 23.44
N ILE A 80 10.75 -22.99 23.41
CA ILE A 80 9.42 -22.46 23.71
C ILE A 80 8.47 -22.87 22.56
N SER A 81 7.53 -23.78 22.84
CA SER A 81 6.57 -24.29 21.87
C SER A 81 5.37 -23.35 21.69
N VAL A 82 4.91 -22.72 22.77
CA VAL A 82 3.73 -21.84 22.78
C VAL A 82 4.05 -20.55 23.52
N LEU A 83 3.61 -19.43 22.95
CA LEU A 83 3.62 -18.12 23.60
C LEU A 83 2.26 -17.45 23.35
N TYR A 84 1.51 -17.18 24.41
CA TYR A 84 0.10 -16.76 24.30
C TYR A 84 -0.23 -15.66 25.31
N TRP A 85 -0.83 -14.57 24.84
CA TRP A 85 -1.33 -13.48 25.69
C TRP A 85 -2.84 -13.57 25.83
N SER A 86 -3.31 -13.64 27.08
CA SER A 86 -4.75 -13.62 27.38
C SER A 86 -5.22 -12.18 27.64
N THR A 87 -6.14 -11.69 26.80
CA THR A 87 -6.79 -10.40 27.02
C THR A 87 -7.84 -10.45 28.14
N THR A 88 -8.40 -11.63 28.44
CA THR A 88 -9.37 -11.79 29.53
C THR A 88 -8.69 -11.82 30.90
N LEU A 89 -7.56 -12.53 31.00
CA LEU A 89 -6.83 -12.70 32.25
C LEU A 89 -5.76 -11.62 32.46
N GLN A 90 -5.35 -10.92 31.39
CA GLN A 90 -4.21 -9.98 31.39
C GLN A 90 -2.91 -10.67 31.86
N LEU A 91 -2.72 -11.92 31.44
CA LEU A 91 -1.57 -12.77 31.76
C LEU A 91 -0.92 -13.28 30.46
N LEU A 92 0.41 -13.37 30.48
CA LEU A 92 1.18 -14.03 29.43
C LEU A 92 1.46 -15.47 29.87
N PHE A 93 1.38 -16.40 28.92
CA PHE A 93 1.68 -17.81 29.11
C PHE A 93 2.78 -18.23 28.15
N SER A 94 3.80 -18.91 28.66
CA SER A 94 4.79 -19.60 27.83
C SER A 94 4.81 -21.08 28.17
N ALA A 95 4.93 -21.92 27.14
CA ALA A 95 5.09 -23.35 27.30
C ALA A 95 6.30 -23.83 26.51
N GLY A 96 6.99 -24.84 27.04
CA GLY A 96 8.23 -25.34 26.49
C GLY A 96 8.27 -26.85 26.34
N ALA A 97 9.33 -27.32 25.67
CA ALA A 97 9.67 -28.74 25.53
C ALA A 97 9.86 -29.45 26.89
N ASP A 98 10.16 -28.67 27.94
CA ASP A 98 10.24 -29.09 29.34
C ASP A 98 8.90 -29.49 29.97
N ARG A 99 7.80 -29.42 29.21
CA ARG A 99 6.44 -29.79 29.63
C ARG A 99 5.94 -28.92 30.78
N LYS A 100 6.47 -27.70 30.89
CA LYS A 100 6.01 -26.69 31.85
C LYS A 100 5.21 -25.62 31.11
N VAL A 101 4.20 -25.08 31.80
CA VAL A 101 3.55 -23.83 31.43
C VAL A 101 3.88 -22.81 32.51
N LEU A 102 4.51 -21.72 32.10
CA LEU A 102 4.86 -20.59 32.96
C LEU A 102 3.82 -19.49 32.79
N VAL A 103 3.38 -18.94 33.91
CA VAL A 103 2.37 -17.88 33.99
C VAL A 103 3.05 -16.59 34.41
N TRP A 104 2.96 -15.56 33.57
CA TRP A 104 3.62 -14.28 33.77
C TRP A 104 2.59 -13.17 33.97
N ASN A 105 2.75 -12.38 35.03
CA ASN A 105 1.89 -11.22 35.29
C ASN A 105 2.58 -9.95 34.82
N LEU A 106 1.99 -9.34 33.80
CA LEU A 106 2.47 -8.14 33.13
C LEU A 106 1.49 -6.96 33.28
N GLY A 107 0.43 -7.12 34.09
CA GLY A 107 -0.71 -6.20 34.15
C GLY A 107 -0.46 -4.87 34.88
N GLN A 108 0.77 -4.56 35.28
CA GLN A 108 1.13 -3.31 35.96
C GLN A 108 1.78 -2.32 34.99
N LYS A 109 1.54 -1.01 35.19
CA LYS A 109 2.17 0.07 34.38
C LYS A 109 3.70 -0.07 34.30
N THR A 110 4.31 -0.54 35.39
CA THR A 110 5.71 -0.95 35.45
C THR A 110 5.76 -2.46 35.69
N ILE A 111 6.29 -3.20 34.72
CA ILE A 111 6.47 -4.66 34.87
C ILE A 111 7.55 -4.90 35.94
N PRO A 112 7.32 -5.77 36.94
CA PRO A 112 8.31 -6.11 37.96
C PRO A 112 9.55 -6.79 37.36
N GLU A 113 10.69 -6.74 38.07
CA GLU A 113 11.96 -7.36 37.62
C GLU A 113 11.83 -8.87 37.36
N HIS A 114 10.99 -9.55 38.15
CA HIS A 114 10.60 -10.95 37.93
C HIS A 114 9.07 -11.08 37.81
N PRO A 115 8.52 -11.14 36.58
CA PRO A 115 7.08 -11.21 36.35
C PRO A 115 6.49 -12.62 36.43
N LEU A 116 7.30 -13.65 36.67
CA LEU A 116 6.84 -15.03 36.77
C LEU A 116 6.01 -15.23 38.06
N VAL A 117 4.78 -15.70 37.91
CA VAL A 117 3.82 -15.90 39.01
C VAL A 117 3.64 -17.36 39.37
N GLN A 118 3.62 -18.25 38.38
CA GLN A 118 3.41 -19.68 38.63
C GLN A 118 4.11 -20.52 37.56
N THR A 119 4.69 -21.64 38.00
CA THR A 119 5.10 -22.74 37.14
C THR A 119 4.10 -23.88 37.28
N ILE A 120 3.57 -24.36 36.16
CA ILE A 120 2.60 -25.45 36.09
C ILE A 120 3.26 -26.63 35.37
N SER A 121 3.42 -27.76 36.06
CA SER A 121 4.13 -28.95 35.54
C SER A 121 3.25 -30.21 35.59
N VAL A 122 1.94 -30.05 35.33
CA VAL A 122 0.94 -31.14 35.42
C VAL A 122 0.73 -31.88 34.09
N PHE A 123 1.57 -31.61 33.09
CA PHE A 123 1.43 -32.08 31.72
C PHE A 123 2.28 -33.33 31.48
N GLU A 124 1.69 -34.31 30.81
CA GLU A 124 2.39 -35.56 30.47
C GLU A 124 3.22 -35.39 29.21
N GLN A 125 2.77 -34.51 28.32
CA GLN A 125 3.37 -34.23 27.02
C GLN A 125 3.64 -32.74 26.84
N THR A 126 4.44 -32.40 25.82
CA THR A 126 4.75 -31.01 25.48
C THR A 126 3.46 -30.30 25.03
N PRO A 127 3.10 -29.16 25.66
CA PRO A 127 1.98 -28.35 25.22
C PRO A 127 2.15 -27.87 23.77
N LEU A 128 1.11 -28.07 22.96
CA LEU A 128 1.07 -27.71 21.53
C LEU A 128 0.32 -26.41 21.28
N HIS A 129 -0.72 -26.13 22.06
CA HIS A 129 -1.55 -24.93 21.94
C HIS A 129 -2.09 -24.52 23.31
N ILE A 130 -2.26 -23.22 23.53
CA ILE A 130 -2.87 -22.66 24.73
C ILE A 130 -3.90 -21.62 24.29
N GLU A 131 -5.11 -21.73 24.83
CA GLU A 131 -6.15 -20.75 24.66
C GLU A 131 -6.81 -20.47 26.01
N ALA A 132 -7.11 -19.20 26.31
CA ALA A 132 -7.78 -18.80 27.54
C ALA A 132 -9.16 -18.24 27.21
N PHE A 133 -10.14 -18.57 28.05
CA PHE A 133 -11.48 -18.06 27.95
C PHE A 133 -12.07 -17.84 29.34
N GLN A 134 -12.51 -16.61 29.63
CA GLN A 134 -12.90 -16.17 30.98
C GLN A 134 -11.80 -16.50 32.01
N LYS A 135 -12.11 -17.34 33.01
CA LYS A 135 -11.20 -17.80 34.07
C LYS A 135 -10.56 -19.17 33.78
N HIS A 136 -10.83 -19.74 32.62
CA HIS A 136 -10.39 -21.07 32.21
C HIS A 136 -9.24 -20.98 31.22
N ILE A 137 -8.30 -21.93 31.32
CA ILE A 137 -7.22 -22.11 30.36
C ILE A 137 -7.28 -23.54 29.84
N PHE A 138 -7.18 -23.67 28.53
CA PHE A 138 -7.15 -24.92 27.82
C PHE A 138 -5.75 -25.12 27.25
N VAL A 139 -5.12 -26.22 27.64
CA VAL A 139 -3.80 -26.61 27.17
C VAL A 139 -3.92 -27.89 26.37
N VAL A 140 -3.59 -27.83 25.09
CA VAL A 140 -3.67 -28.97 24.17
C VAL A 140 -2.37 -29.76 24.25
N GLU A 141 -2.48 -31.04 24.59
CA GLU A 141 -1.44 -32.06 24.54
C GLU A 141 -1.79 -33.06 23.43
N MET A 142 -0.84 -33.83 22.89
CA MET A 142 -1.16 -34.74 21.77
C MET A 142 -2.29 -35.72 22.13
N ARG A 143 -2.36 -36.21 23.37
CA ARG A 143 -3.37 -37.19 23.81
C ARG A 143 -4.62 -36.59 24.45
N GLY A 144 -4.68 -35.29 24.67
CA GLY A 144 -5.81 -34.69 25.36
C GLY A 144 -5.76 -33.20 25.56
N ILE A 145 -6.82 -32.66 26.15
CA ILE A 145 -6.92 -31.24 26.50
C ILE A 145 -6.98 -31.13 28.03
N THR A 146 -5.93 -30.55 28.62
CA THR A 146 -5.90 -30.23 30.05
C THR A 146 -6.60 -28.90 30.29
N VAL A 147 -7.58 -28.90 31.20
CA VAL A 147 -8.36 -27.70 31.55
C VAL A 147 -7.95 -27.21 32.94
N LEU A 148 -7.51 -25.96 33.02
CA LEU A 148 -7.12 -25.27 34.24
C LEU A 148 -8.12 -24.17 34.57
N VAL A 149 -8.40 -23.94 35.85
CA VAL A 149 -9.29 -22.87 36.32
C VAL A 149 -8.54 -21.94 37.28
N GLN A 150 -8.66 -20.63 37.04
CA GLN A 150 -8.15 -19.61 37.94
C GLN A 150 -8.92 -19.65 39.27
N GLN A 151 -8.18 -19.75 40.37
CA GLN A 151 -8.77 -19.78 41.70
C GLN A 151 -9.04 -18.37 42.21
N THR A 152 -10.23 -18.13 42.76
CA THR A 152 -10.56 -16.86 43.44
C THR A 152 -9.97 -16.89 44.86
N LEU A 153 -9.01 -16.01 45.16
CA LEU A 153 -8.42 -15.90 46.49
C LEU A 153 -9.47 -15.42 47.51
N ARG A 154 -9.96 -16.32 48.36
CA ARG A 154 -10.74 -15.98 49.57
C ARG A 154 -9.88 -16.23 50.81
N GLY A 155 -9.37 -15.15 51.41
CA GLY A 155 -8.74 -15.17 52.73
C GLY A 155 -7.23 -15.42 52.77
N THR A 156 -6.62 -15.06 53.91
CA THR A 156 -5.19 -15.10 54.22
C THR A 156 -4.66 -16.54 54.34
N MET A 157 -4.34 -17.17 53.21
CA MET A 157 -3.61 -18.45 53.17
C MET A 157 -2.44 -18.33 52.19
N LYS A 158 -1.23 -18.60 52.68
CA LYS A 158 0.07 -18.25 52.07
C LYS A 158 0.55 -19.15 50.92
N SER A 159 -0.25 -20.06 50.36
CA SER A 159 0.19 -20.87 49.21
C SER A 159 -0.97 -21.47 48.40
N VAL A 160 -1.76 -20.63 47.72
CA VAL A 160 -2.74 -21.12 46.75
C VAL A 160 -2.15 -20.97 45.35
N SER A 161 -2.02 -22.07 44.62
CA SER A 161 -1.66 -22.07 43.19
C SER A 161 -2.73 -21.30 42.40
N LEU A 162 -2.34 -20.28 41.63
CA LEU A 162 -3.26 -19.40 40.90
C LEU A 162 -4.16 -20.18 39.93
N PHE A 163 -3.61 -21.19 39.26
CA PHE A 163 -4.32 -22.13 38.40
C PHE A 163 -4.25 -23.55 38.93
N LYS A 164 -5.37 -24.26 38.84
CA LYS A 164 -5.51 -25.68 39.21
C LYS A 164 -6.12 -26.48 38.06
N LYS A 165 -5.60 -27.69 37.82
CA LYS A 165 -6.19 -28.66 36.89
C LYS A 165 -7.52 -29.19 37.43
N VAL A 166 -8.58 -29.03 36.64
CA VAL A 166 -9.94 -29.42 37.01
C VAL A 166 -10.50 -30.55 36.13
N HIS A 167 -10.02 -30.67 34.90
CA HIS A 167 -10.52 -31.66 33.95
C HIS A 167 -9.44 -32.04 32.92
N PHE A 168 -9.61 -33.22 32.31
CA PHE A 168 -8.79 -33.68 31.19
C PHE A 168 -9.68 -34.40 30.18
N ILE A 169 -9.67 -33.90 28.94
CA ILE A 169 -10.42 -34.51 27.83
C ILE A 169 -9.46 -35.45 27.10
N GLU A 170 -9.64 -36.76 27.27
CA GLU A 170 -8.81 -37.76 26.60
C GLU A 170 -9.34 -38.08 25.20
N SER A 171 -8.44 -38.31 24.25
CA SER A 171 -8.78 -38.81 22.92
C SER A 171 -7.84 -39.93 22.49
N ARG A 172 -8.40 -40.93 21.78
CA ARG A 172 -7.62 -42.00 21.14
C ARG A 172 -6.87 -41.52 19.90
N THR A 173 -7.38 -40.47 19.25
CA THR A 173 -6.75 -39.83 18.08
C THR A 173 -6.02 -38.56 18.52
N PRO A 174 -4.77 -38.32 18.08
CA PRO A 174 -4.02 -37.17 18.52
C PRO A 174 -4.66 -35.82 18.16
N PHE A 175 -4.66 -34.89 19.13
CA PHE A 175 -5.03 -33.50 18.93
C PHE A 175 -3.85 -32.69 18.38
N PHE A 176 -4.10 -31.81 17.40
CA PHE A 176 -3.10 -30.83 16.95
C PHE A 176 -3.46 -29.40 17.28
N CYS A 177 -4.76 -29.07 17.28
CA CYS A 177 -5.22 -27.71 17.46
C CYS A 177 -6.63 -27.68 18.06
N MET A 178 -6.97 -26.53 18.62
CA MET A 178 -8.27 -26.28 19.23
C MET A 178 -8.66 -24.82 18.99
N CYS A 179 -9.97 -24.56 18.91
CA CYS A 179 -10.52 -23.22 19.03
C CYS A 179 -11.78 -23.26 19.92
N ILE A 180 -11.89 -22.33 20.86
CA ILE A 180 -13.09 -22.13 21.69
C ILE A 180 -13.89 -20.90 21.26
N TYR A 181 -15.21 -21.01 21.24
CA TYR A 181 -16.08 -19.84 21.05
C TYR A 181 -17.26 -19.85 22.03
N SER A 182 -17.64 -18.64 22.46
CA SER A 182 -18.77 -18.43 23.38
C SER A 182 -20.09 -18.49 22.64
N ASN A 183 -21.07 -19.15 23.23
CA ASN A 183 -22.45 -19.01 22.78
C ASN A 183 -22.99 -17.66 23.28
N SER A 184 -23.20 -16.71 22.38
CA SER A 184 -23.70 -15.36 22.74
C SER A 184 -25.10 -15.37 23.37
N ARG A 185 -25.82 -16.50 23.29
CA ARG A 185 -27.21 -16.63 23.77
C ARG A 185 -27.34 -17.23 25.17
N VAL A 186 -26.29 -17.87 25.70
CA VAL A 186 -26.34 -18.61 26.97
C VAL A 186 -25.06 -18.37 27.76
N ASP A 187 -25.19 -17.69 28.89
CA ASP A 187 -24.08 -17.40 29.79
C ASP A 187 -23.34 -18.67 30.22
N ASN A 188 -22.01 -18.59 30.23
CA ASN A 188 -21.11 -19.69 30.62
C ASN A 188 -21.25 -20.97 29.80
N SER A 189 -21.79 -20.89 28.58
CA SER A 189 -21.71 -21.96 27.61
C SER A 189 -20.87 -21.57 26.40
N GLY A 190 -20.20 -22.55 25.84
CA GLY A 190 -19.42 -22.39 24.64
C GLY A 190 -19.28 -23.70 23.93
N TYR A 191 -18.50 -23.67 22.87
CA TYR A 191 -18.21 -24.84 22.09
C TYR A 191 -16.73 -24.87 21.78
N ILE A 192 -16.15 -26.06 21.86
CA ILE A 192 -14.78 -26.33 21.49
C ILE A 192 -14.79 -27.11 20.18
N TYR A 193 -14.04 -26.62 19.20
CA TYR A 193 -13.67 -27.41 18.02
C TYR A 193 -12.25 -27.90 18.19
N ALA A 194 -12.07 -29.19 17.95
CA ALA A 194 -10.77 -29.83 18.03
C ALA A 194 -10.43 -30.52 16.71
N GLY A 195 -9.22 -30.28 16.22
CA GLY A 195 -8.70 -30.84 14.97
C GLY A 195 -7.79 -32.03 15.23
N PHE A 196 -7.96 -33.09 14.44
CA PHE A 196 -7.23 -34.34 14.59
C PHE A 196 -6.26 -34.62 13.44
N GLU A 197 -5.28 -35.47 13.72
CA GLU A 197 -4.29 -35.97 12.75
C GLU A 197 -4.91 -36.69 11.54
N ASN A 198 -6.06 -37.34 11.72
CA ASN A 198 -6.76 -38.04 10.65
C ASN A 198 -7.66 -37.13 9.79
N GLY A 199 -7.55 -35.81 9.93
CA GLY A 199 -8.33 -34.85 9.13
C GLY A 199 -9.78 -34.66 9.58
N SER A 200 -10.14 -35.22 10.74
CA SER A 200 -11.46 -35.05 11.35
C SER A 200 -11.51 -33.82 12.26
N ILE A 201 -12.72 -33.32 12.50
CA ILE A 201 -13.01 -32.29 13.49
C ILE A 201 -14.09 -32.80 14.45
N ALA A 202 -13.88 -32.63 15.76
CA ALA A 202 -14.91 -32.86 16.77
C ALA A 202 -15.40 -31.53 17.35
N GLN A 203 -16.65 -31.55 17.79
CA GLN A 203 -17.31 -30.45 18.47
C GLN A 203 -17.75 -30.90 19.86
N TYR A 204 -17.35 -30.14 20.86
CA TYR A 204 -17.74 -30.32 22.24
C TYR A 204 -18.57 -29.12 22.68
N GLU A 205 -19.75 -29.38 23.24
CA GLU A 205 -20.47 -28.40 24.06
C GLU A 205 -19.77 -28.30 25.39
N VAL A 206 -19.59 -27.07 25.87
CA VAL A 206 -18.89 -26.82 27.12
C VAL A 206 -19.74 -25.95 28.01
N GLN A 207 -19.99 -26.42 29.22
CA GLN A 207 -20.53 -25.60 30.30
C GLN A 207 -19.38 -25.19 31.22
N LEU A 208 -19.06 -23.90 31.26
CA LEU A 208 -17.94 -23.35 32.00
C LEU A 208 -18.38 -22.99 33.42
N SER A 209 -17.95 -23.79 34.38
CA SER A 209 -18.11 -23.50 35.81
C SER A 209 -16.81 -23.81 36.55
N ASP A 210 -16.78 -23.75 37.88
CA ASP A 210 -15.62 -24.25 38.65
C ASP A 210 -15.35 -25.75 38.39
N HIS A 211 -16.38 -26.49 37.99
CA HIS A 211 -16.32 -27.86 37.51
C HIS A 211 -16.90 -27.94 36.09
N PRO A 212 -16.09 -27.65 35.06
CA PRO A 212 -16.59 -27.60 33.69
C PRO A 212 -17.02 -28.98 33.20
N THR A 213 -18.12 -29.03 32.44
CA THR A 213 -18.61 -30.24 31.78
C THR A 213 -18.43 -30.13 30.28
N PHE A 214 -18.08 -31.25 29.65
CA PHE A 214 -17.81 -31.35 28.22
C PHE A 214 -18.66 -32.45 27.62
N THR A 215 -19.54 -32.10 26.69
CA THR A 215 -20.43 -33.04 26.00
C THR A 215 -20.10 -33.04 24.52
N GLN A 216 -19.68 -34.17 23.97
CA GLN A 216 -19.42 -34.27 22.54
C GLN A 216 -20.75 -34.30 21.76
N ILE A 217 -20.96 -33.31 20.88
CA ILE A 217 -22.28 -33.09 20.24
C ILE A 217 -22.50 -34.05 19.07
N ASN A 218 -21.44 -34.60 18.47
CA ASN A 218 -21.50 -35.55 17.35
C ASN A 218 -20.23 -36.41 17.23
N ARG A 219 -20.30 -37.54 16.50
CA ARG A 219 -19.09 -38.25 16.07
C ARG A 219 -18.16 -37.32 15.27
N PRO A 220 -16.83 -37.44 15.41
CA PRO A 220 -15.90 -36.60 14.65
C PRO A 220 -16.19 -36.72 13.16
N LYS A 221 -16.32 -35.57 12.48
CA LYS A 221 -16.61 -35.52 11.05
C LYS A 221 -15.31 -35.39 10.27
N HIS A 222 -15.13 -36.26 9.29
CA HIS A 222 -14.00 -36.23 8.38
C HIS A 222 -14.16 -35.07 7.39
N LEU A 223 -13.28 -34.06 7.47
CA LEU A 223 -13.37 -32.84 6.67
C LEU A 223 -12.29 -32.79 5.57
N ALA A 224 -11.16 -33.45 5.79
CA ALA A 224 -10.01 -33.47 4.91
C ALA A 224 -9.31 -34.84 4.93
N ASP A 225 -8.68 -35.23 3.83
CA ASP A 225 -7.92 -36.49 3.72
C ASP A 225 -6.55 -36.44 4.41
N HIS A 226 -6.19 -35.28 4.95
CA HIS A 226 -4.97 -35.03 5.70
C HIS A 226 -5.28 -34.32 7.01
N GLY A 227 -4.39 -34.48 8.00
CA GLY A 227 -4.54 -33.90 9.33
C GLY A 227 -4.86 -32.41 9.34
N ILE A 228 -5.72 -32.04 10.29
CA ILE A 228 -6.04 -30.63 10.57
C ILE A 228 -4.92 -30.10 11.46
N CYS A 229 -4.13 -29.16 10.94
CA CYS A 229 -3.02 -28.56 11.67
C CYS A 229 -3.47 -27.35 12.50
N ASP A 230 -4.54 -26.66 12.08
CA ASP A 230 -5.07 -25.55 12.86
C ASP A 230 -6.55 -25.24 12.58
N ILE A 231 -7.22 -24.57 13.52
CA ILE A 231 -8.65 -24.22 13.44
C ILE A 231 -8.89 -22.80 13.95
N VAL A 232 -9.67 -22.01 13.20
CA VAL A 232 -10.01 -20.63 13.56
C VAL A 232 -11.50 -20.37 13.42
N TYR A 233 -12.09 -19.77 14.43
CA TYR A 233 -13.42 -19.21 14.35
C TYR A 233 -13.39 -17.78 13.81
N ASN A 234 -14.17 -17.49 12.77
CA ASN A 234 -14.39 -16.13 12.28
C ASN A 234 -15.61 -15.52 12.98
N PRO A 235 -15.44 -14.57 13.90
CA PRO A 235 -16.53 -14.04 14.70
C PRO A 235 -17.55 -13.22 13.90
N ARG A 236 -17.17 -12.76 12.70
CA ARG A 236 -18.04 -11.94 11.86
C ARG A 236 -19.01 -12.77 11.02
N THR A 237 -18.58 -13.94 10.56
CA THR A 237 -19.36 -14.80 9.66
C THR A 237 -19.93 -16.03 10.36
N GLU A 238 -19.54 -16.27 11.61
CA GLU A 238 -19.80 -17.50 12.36
C GLU A 238 -19.26 -18.79 11.68
N ASN A 239 -18.38 -18.66 10.68
CA ASN A 239 -17.76 -19.79 9.99
C ASN A 239 -16.44 -20.20 10.64
N ILE A 240 -16.02 -21.43 10.38
CA ILE A 240 -14.76 -21.98 10.85
C ILE A 240 -13.82 -22.22 9.67
N LEU A 241 -12.57 -21.82 9.83
CA LEU A 241 -11.49 -22.09 8.91
C LEU A 241 -10.66 -23.24 9.46
N ALA A 242 -10.65 -24.36 8.74
CA ALA A 242 -9.82 -25.52 9.06
C ALA A 242 -8.61 -25.59 8.12
N PHE A 243 -7.42 -25.55 8.70
CA PHE A 243 -6.14 -25.63 8.00
C PHE A 243 -5.70 -27.09 7.95
N SER A 244 -5.41 -27.60 6.75
CA SER A 244 -4.98 -28.97 6.54
C SER A 244 -3.54 -29.03 6.01
N TYR A 245 -2.82 -30.11 6.30
CA TYR A 245 -1.43 -30.32 5.82
C TYR A 245 -1.27 -30.47 4.29
N ASN A 246 -2.38 -30.38 3.54
CA ASN A 246 -2.41 -30.42 2.08
C ASN A 246 -2.53 -29.03 1.43
N HIS A 247 -2.17 -27.97 2.15
CA HIS A 247 -2.15 -26.59 1.65
C HIS A 247 -3.53 -25.98 1.35
N ILE A 248 -4.60 -26.62 1.83
CA ILE A 248 -5.99 -26.19 1.63
C ILE A 248 -6.58 -25.74 2.97
N ILE A 249 -7.18 -24.55 2.97
CA ILE A 249 -8.04 -24.08 4.05
C ILE A 249 -9.49 -24.31 3.64
N ARG A 250 -10.23 -25.04 4.47
CA ARG A 250 -11.66 -25.29 4.25
C ARG A 250 -12.46 -24.38 5.16
N VAL A 251 -13.32 -23.56 4.59
CA VAL A 251 -14.22 -22.70 5.35
C VAL A 251 -15.59 -23.35 5.37
N PHE A 252 -16.05 -23.73 6.56
CA PHE A 252 -17.30 -24.45 6.72
C PHE A 252 -18.18 -23.82 7.79
N ASN A 253 -19.49 -24.02 7.64
CA ASN A 253 -20.45 -23.56 8.64
C ASN A 253 -20.56 -24.62 9.75
N PRO A 254 -20.36 -24.25 11.02
CA PRO A 254 -20.41 -25.20 12.15
C PRO A 254 -21.74 -25.91 12.34
N LYS A 255 -22.87 -25.26 11.98
CA LYS A 255 -24.22 -25.79 12.25
C LYS A 255 -24.54 -27.01 11.38
N ASN A 256 -24.07 -27.02 10.13
CA ASN A 256 -24.37 -28.09 9.16
C ASN A 256 -23.12 -28.81 8.62
N TYR A 257 -21.91 -28.35 8.96
CA TYR A 257 -20.63 -28.86 8.43
C TYR A 257 -20.50 -28.75 6.91
N CYS A 258 -21.29 -27.91 6.26
CA CYS A 258 -21.19 -27.66 4.83
C CYS A 258 -19.98 -26.77 4.54
N ILE A 259 -19.14 -27.18 3.60
CA ILE A 259 -17.97 -26.40 3.15
C ILE A 259 -18.47 -25.32 2.20
N HIS A 260 -18.36 -24.07 2.62
CA HIS A 260 -18.74 -22.90 1.83
C HIS A 260 -17.68 -22.53 0.79
N SER A 261 -16.40 -22.61 1.17
CA SER A 261 -15.29 -22.25 0.28
C SER A 261 -14.00 -22.99 0.62
N LYS A 262 -13.11 -23.06 -0.35
CA LYS A 262 -11.76 -23.62 -0.19
C LYS A 262 -10.75 -22.59 -0.65
N ILE A 263 -9.77 -22.27 0.21
CA ILE A 263 -8.62 -21.43 -0.15
C ILE A 263 -7.46 -22.39 -0.41
N ILE A 264 -6.95 -22.38 -1.64
CA ILE A 264 -5.79 -23.18 -2.03
C ILE A 264 -4.60 -22.22 -2.08
N ASN A 265 -3.49 -22.58 -1.42
CA ASN A 265 -2.27 -21.80 -1.54
C ASN A 265 -1.77 -21.82 -3.01
N PRO A 266 -1.63 -20.68 -3.69
CA PRO A 266 -1.12 -20.62 -5.06
C PRO A 266 0.27 -21.25 -5.22
N ASN A 267 1.10 -21.17 -4.18
CA ASN A 267 2.45 -21.72 -4.17
C ASN A 267 2.48 -23.24 -3.91
N GLN A 268 1.34 -23.88 -3.65
CA GLN A 268 1.22 -25.31 -3.32
C GLN A 268 2.12 -25.72 -2.14
N VAL A 269 2.24 -24.85 -1.12
CA VAL A 269 2.99 -25.12 0.11
C VAL A 269 2.14 -24.85 1.34
N ASN A 270 2.55 -25.39 2.50
CA ASN A 270 1.78 -25.24 3.74
C ASN A 270 1.85 -23.81 4.26
N TYR A 271 0.75 -23.37 4.88
CA TYR A 271 0.74 -22.14 5.68
C TYR A 271 1.47 -22.37 7.00
N THR A 272 2.35 -21.45 7.39
CA THR A 272 3.10 -21.50 8.65
C THR A 272 2.37 -20.80 9.79
N SER A 273 1.66 -19.71 9.47
CA SER A 273 1.00 -18.88 10.46
C SER A 273 -0.11 -18.05 9.82
N TYR A 274 -1.08 -17.64 10.62
CA TYR A 274 -2.23 -16.87 10.16
C TYR A 274 -2.80 -16.03 11.32
N PHE A 275 -3.65 -15.07 11.01
CA PHE A 275 -4.60 -14.51 11.97
C PHE A 275 -5.84 -13.97 11.25
N CYS A 276 -6.97 -13.93 11.96
CA CYS A 276 -8.20 -13.29 11.48
C CYS A 276 -8.60 -12.16 12.43
N THR A 277 -8.79 -10.95 11.90
CA THR A 277 -9.28 -9.81 12.69
C THR A 277 -10.79 -9.87 12.86
N LYS A 278 -11.32 -9.18 13.88
CA LYS A 278 -12.78 -9.04 14.07
C LYS A 278 -13.48 -8.37 12.88
N GLN A 279 -12.78 -7.54 12.11
CA GLN A 279 -13.33 -6.95 10.89
C GLN A 279 -13.40 -7.95 9.73
N GLY A 280 -12.90 -9.19 9.86
CA GLY A 280 -12.90 -10.17 8.80
C GLY A 280 -11.69 -10.07 7.87
N THR A 281 -10.57 -9.50 8.32
CA THR A 281 -9.32 -9.54 7.52
C THR A 281 -8.54 -10.78 7.91
N LEU A 282 -8.30 -11.65 6.94
CA LEU A 282 -7.55 -12.88 7.11
C LEU A 282 -6.16 -12.68 6.51
N VAL A 283 -5.12 -12.77 7.32
CA VAL A 283 -3.74 -12.70 6.87
C VAL A 283 -3.12 -14.08 7.01
N LEU A 284 -2.49 -14.57 5.95
CA LEU A 284 -1.85 -15.87 5.86
C LEU A 284 -0.37 -15.70 5.51
N LEU A 285 0.48 -16.50 6.13
CA LEU A 285 1.89 -16.63 5.79
C LEU A 285 2.18 -18.07 5.41
N ASP A 286 2.88 -18.28 4.31
CA ASP A 286 3.30 -19.60 3.88
C ASP A 286 4.75 -19.94 4.18
N THR A 287 5.10 -21.23 4.03
CA THR A 287 6.45 -21.77 4.26
C THR A 287 7.50 -21.19 3.31
N SER A 288 7.11 -20.61 2.18
CA SER A 288 8.01 -19.94 1.24
C SER A 288 8.31 -18.49 1.62
N GLY A 289 7.56 -17.95 2.60
CA GLY A 289 7.64 -16.56 3.03
C GLY A 289 6.77 -15.59 2.23
N SER A 290 5.78 -16.12 1.49
CA SER A 290 4.75 -15.32 0.85
C SER A 290 3.62 -15.00 1.83
N LEU A 291 3.27 -13.73 1.89
CA LEU A 291 2.16 -13.20 2.69
C LEU A 291 0.95 -12.98 1.78
N PHE A 292 -0.22 -13.40 2.25
CA PHE A 292 -1.49 -13.21 1.57
C PHE A 292 -2.47 -12.50 2.51
N ILE A 293 -3.16 -11.49 2.02
CA ILE A 293 -4.21 -10.78 2.76
C ILE A 293 -5.53 -10.99 2.02
N TYR A 294 -6.52 -11.53 2.72
CA TYR A 294 -7.86 -11.79 2.22
C TYR A 294 -8.90 -10.96 2.97
N ASN A 295 -9.96 -10.54 2.27
CA ASN A 295 -11.22 -10.17 2.90
C ASN A 295 -12.00 -11.47 3.18
N ALA A 296 -12.42 -11.71 4.41
CA ALA A 296 -13.17 -12.87 4.89
C ALA A 296 -14.52 -12.45 5.50
N GLU A 297 -15.18 -11.46 4.88
CA GLU A 297 -16.58 -11.09 5.12
C GLU A 297 -17.53 -12.10 4.46
N GLU A 298 -18.24 -11.79 3.36
CA GLU A 298 -19.21 -12.72 2.77
C GLU A 298 -18.60 -13.67 1.74
N ARG A 299 -17.66 -13.17 0.95
CA ARG A 299 -16.86 -13.96 0.01
C ARG A 299 -15.39 -13.75 0.30
N ILE A 300 -14.66 -14.85 0.33
CA ILE A 300 -13.22 -14.80 0.55
C ILE A 300 -12.55 -14.29 -0.71
N THR A 301 -12.06 -13.05 -0.68
CA THR A 301 -11.37 -12.42 -1.82
C THR A 301 -9.93 -12.10 -1.46
N LEU A 302 -9.00 -12.41 -2.36
CA LEU A 302 -7.59 -12.06 -2.18
C LEU A 302 -7.42 -10.56 -2.46
N LEU A 303 -6.94 -9.81 -1.47
CA LEU A 303 -6.71 -8.36 -1.57
C LEU A 303 -5.25 -8.04 -1.92
N TYR A 304 -4.31 -8.81 -1.38
CA TYR A 304 -2.88 -8.50 -1.51
C TYR A 304 -2.01 -9.75 -1.41
N THR A 305 -0.90 -9.77 -2.15
CA THR A 305 0.14 -10.80 -2.07
C THR A 305 1.53 -10.17 -2.21
N GLU A 306 2.45 -10.56 -1.34
CA GLU A 306 3.85 -10.12 -1.41
C GLU A 306 4.77 -11.23 -0.89
N LYS A 307 5.96 -11.34 -1.49
CA LYS A 307 7.01 -12.26 -1.02
C LYS A 307 8.03 -11.49 -0.18
N LEU A 308 7.96 -11.64 1.14
CA LEU A 308 8.81 -10.92 2.09
C LEU A 308 10.21 -11.55 2.26
N GLY A 309 10.44 -12.74 1.71
CA GLY A 309 11.73 -13.45 1.73
C GLY A 309 11.65 -14.81 2.44
N LEU A 310 12.68 -15.65 2.25
CA LEU A 310 12.72 -16.99 2.85
C LEU A 310 12.88 -16.90 4.38
N GLY A 311 12.04 -17.64 5.13
CA GLY A 311 12.23 -17.86 6.57
C GLY A 311 11.26 -17.18 7.53
N GLY A 312 10.13 -16.66 7.04
CA GLY A 312 9.02 -16.22 7.90
C GLY A 312 8.46 -17.37 8.74
N LEU A 313 8.48 -17.21 10.07
CA LEU A 313 8.09 -18.26 11.02
C LEU A 313 6.69 -18.07 11.60
N GLN A 314 6.33 -16.83 11.93
CA GLN A 314 5.05 -16.51 12.56
C GLN A 314 4.60 -15.10 12.20
N ILE A 315 3.28 -14.91 12.09
CA ILE A 315 2.63 -13.60 12.13
C ILE A 315 1.74 -13.48 13.36
N THR A 316 1.63 -12.27 13.91
CA THR A 316 0.80 -12.04 15.12
C THR A 316 0.10 -10.68 15.06
N PRO A 317 -1.22 -10.60 15.29
CA PRO A 317 -1.93 -9.33 15.24
C PRO A 317 -1.53 -8.43 16.41
N VAL A 318 -1.35 -7.15 16.12
CA VAL A 318 -1.09 -6.07 17.10
C VAL A 318 -2.34 -5.18 17.22
N SER A 319 -2.86 -4.76 16.07
CA SER A 319 -4.04 -3.91 15.95
C SER A 319 -4.88 -4.34 14.73
N LYS A 320 -5.90 -3.57 14.36
CA LYS A 320 -6.76 -3.89 13.19
C LYS A 320 -5.95 -3.97 11.88
N ASP A 321 -4.91 -3.17 11.76
CA ASP A 321 -4.12 -2.96 10.53
C ASP A 321 -2.63 -3.11 10.82
N THR A 322 -2.23 -3.73 11.93
CA THR A 322 -0.83 -3.86 12.29
C THR A 322 -0.57 -5.26 12.81
N PHE A 323 0.52 -5.86 12.36
CA PHE A 323 0.93 -7.19 12.78
C PHE A 323 2.45 -7.31 12.86
N LEU A 324 2.90 -8.27 13.67
CA LEU A 324 4.30 -8.66 13.76
C LEU A 324 4.59 -9.75 12.73
N TYR A 325 5.75 -9.66 12.08
CA TYR A 325 6.32 -10.68 11.21
C TYR A 325 7.63 -11.16 11.82
N LEU A 326 7.64 -12.42 12.23
CA LEU A 326 8.77 -13.05 12.88
C LEU A 326 9.63 -13.80 11.87
N VAL A 327 10.92 -13.48 11.88
CA VAL A 327 12.00 -14.24 11.24
C VAL A 327 12.93 -14.75 12.34
N ARG A 328 13.87 -15.64 12.00
CA ARG A 328 14.77 -16.30 12.97
C ARG A 328 15.53 -15.35 13.90
N ASP A 329 15.84 -14.15 13.43
CA ASP A 329 16.73 -13.18 14.10
C ASP A 329 16.04 -11.84 14.42
N SER A 330 14.81 -11.66 13.95
CA SER A 330 14.15 -10.36 13.96
C SER A 330 12.63 -10.46 13.99
N VAL A 331 12.01 -9.45 14.61
CA VAL A 331 10.57 -9.22 14.59
C VAL A 331 10.31 -7.89 13.91
N THR A 332 9.62 -7.90 12.77
CA THR A 332 9.28 -6.69 12.02
C THR A 332 7.82 -6.33 12.25
N LEU A 333 7.55 -5.05 12.55
CA LEU A 333 6.21 -4.49 12.61
C LEU A 333 5.78 -4.05 11.21
N PHE A 334 4.74 -4.68 10.69
CA PHE A 334 4.09 -4.31 9.43
C PHE A 334 2.76 -3.64 9.68
N ARG A 335 2.48 -2.61 8.88
CA ARG A 335 1.18 -1.96 8.83
C ARG A 335 0.51 -2.23 7.50
N ILE A 336 -0.71 -2.72 7.55
CA ILE A 336 -1.63 -2.89 6.43
C ILE A 336 -2.23 -1.51 6.15
N ASN A 337 -1.69 -0.83 5.16
CA ASN A 337 -2.24 0.42 4.67
C ASN A 337 -3.44 0.08 3.79
N ARG A 338 -4.65 0.29 4.30
CA ARG A 338 -5.84 0.28 3.46
C ARG A 338 -5.98 1.67 2.89
N GLY A 339 -5.77 1.80 1.58
CA GLY A 339 -6.23 2.99 0.89
C GLY A 339 -7.75 3.04 1.01
N THR A 340 -8.30 4.07 1.62
CA THR A 340 -9.71 4.39 1.44
C THR A 340 -9.86 4.91 0.01
N VAL A 341 -10.01 4.01 -0.94
CA VAL A 341 -10.74 4.32 -2.17
C VAL A 341 -12.18 4.53 -1.71
N GLU A 342 -12.53 5.76 -1.31
CA GLU A 342 -13.91 6.06 -0.91
C GLU A 342 -14.86 5.77 -2.09
N LYS A 343 -14.40 5.99 -3.34
CA LYS A 343 -15.07 5.65 -4.61
C LYS A 343 -14.03 5.54 -5.75
N SER A 344 -14.07 4.48 -6.57
CA SER A 344 -13.40 4.44 -7.88
C SER A 344 -14.44 4.64 -8.99
N TYR A 345 -14.12 5.40 -10.02
CA TYR A 345 -15.04 5.71 -11.11
C TYR A 345 -14.53 5.11 -12.40
N LYS A 346 -15.29 4.16 -12.98
CA LYS A 346 -15.00 3.66 -14.32
C LYS A 346 -15.34 4.74 -15.35
N VAL A 347 -14.31 5.45 -15.80
CA VAL A 347 -14.43 6.59 -16.72
C VAL A 347 -14.24 6.19 -18.19
N HIS A 348 -13.43 5.18 -18.48
CA HIS A 348 -13.18 4.72 -19.84
C HIS A 348 -13.37 3.20 -19.99
N ASN A 349 -13.44 2.73 -21.25
CA ASN A 349 -13.48 1.29 -21.54
C ASN A 349 -12.06 0.68 -21.69
N LYS A 350 -11.06 1.55 -21.90
CA LYS A 350 -9.63 1.21 -21.95
C LYS A 350 -8.86 2.12 -21.02
N SER A 351 -7.54 1.95 -20.96
CA SER A 351 -6.68 2.74 -20.08
C SER A 351 -6.85 4.24 -20.33
N VAL A 352 -6.88 5.01 -19.25
CA VAL A 352 -6.77 6.47 -19.25
C VAL A 352 -5.29 6.81 -19.23
N PHE A 353 -4.86 7.82 -19.96
CA PHE A 353 -3.46 8.25 -19.97
C PHE A 353 -3.31 9.76 -19.77
N TYR A 354 -4.42 10.50 -19.71
CA TYR A 354 -4.42 11.93 -19.46
C TYR A 354 -5.61 12.33 -18.60
N VAL A 355 -5.36 13.17 -17.62
CA VAL A 355 -6.38 13.75 -16.73
C VAL A 355 -5.98 15.18 -16.39
N LYS A 356 -6.97 16.09 -16.36
CA LYS A 356 -6.77 17.50 -15.97
C LYS A 356 -8.07 18.11 -15.45
N THR A 357 -7.98 19.00 -14.47
CA THR A 357 -9.11 19.85 -14.06
C THR A 357 -9.13 21.15 -14.87
N THR A 358 -10.32 21.57 -15.27
CA THR A 358 -10.58 22.85 -15.94
C THR A 358 -11.78 23.51 -15.27
N ARG A 359 -11.73 24.84 -15.07
CA ARG A 359 -12.88 25.61 -14.60
C ARG A 359 -13.74 26.02 -15.79
N ASP A 360 -15.03 25.74 -15.74
CA ASP A 360 -16.01 26.17 -16.73
C ASP A 360 -17.10 26.97 -16.02
N GLN A 361 -17.14 28.29 -16.23
CA GLN A 361 -18.23 29.17 -15.77
C GLN A 361 -18.73 28.90 -14.33
N ALA A 362 -17.80 28.81 -13.38
CA ALA A 362 -17.97 28.53 -11.94
C ALA A 362 -18.12 27.04 -11.50
N ASN A 363 -18.08 26.08 -12.41
CA ASN A 363 -17.99 24.65 -12.07
C ASN A 363 -16.61 24.08 -12.40
N ASP A 364 -16.04 23.31 -11.48
CA ASP A 364 -14.84 22.54 -11.77
C ASP A 364 -15.21 21.26 -12.53
N VAL A 365 -14.57 21.08 -13.68
CA VAL A 365 -14.75 19.93 -14.57
C VAL A 365 -13.46 19.13 -14.63
N ILE A 366 -13.56 17.81 -14.53
CA ILE A 366 -12.45 16.90 -14.75
C ILE A 366 -12.54 16.40 -16.19
N SER A 367 -11.46 16.51 -16.95
CA SER A 367 -11.39 16.03 -18.31
C SER A 367 -10.38 14.87 -18.41
N THR A 368 -10.78 13.78 -19.07
CA THR A 368 -9.97 12.57 -19.24
C THR A 368 -9.88 12.15 -20.69
N ILE A 369 -8.71 11.63 -21.10
CA ILE A 369 -8.49 11.02 -22.42
C ILE A 369 -8.09 9.55 -22.23
N GLY A 370 -8.77 8.67 -22.94
CA GLY A 370 -8.49 7.23 -22.90
C GLY A 370 -8.03 6.66 -24.24
N VAL A 371 -7.38 5.51 -24.15
CA VAL A 371 -6.95 4.68 -25.30
C VAL A 371 -8.15 4.18 -26.12
N ASP A 372 -9.37 4.32 -25.59
CA ASP A 372 -10.62 4.07 -26.31
C ASP A 372 -10.98 5.17 -27.33
N LYS A 373 -10.12 6.19 -27.49
CA LYS A 373 -10.25 7.29 -28.46
C LYS A 373 -11.41 8.23 -28.20
N VAL A 374 -11.70 8.41 -26.93
CA VAL A 374 -12.77 9.26 -26.45
C VAL A 374 -12.19 10.25 -25.45
N ILE A 375 -12.67 11.49 -25.50
CA ILE A 375 -12.46 12.50 -24.47
C ILE A 375 -13.76 12.62 -23.68
N ARG A 376 -13.67 12.53 -22.36
CA ARG A 376 -14.83 12.65 -21.47
C ARG A 376 -14.60 13.78 -20.48
N THR A 377 -15.67 14.51 -20.21
CA THR A 377 -15.69 15.53 -19.16
C THR A 377 -16.69 15.14 -18.08
N TRP A 378 -16.30 15.35 -16.84
CA TRP A 378 -16.99 14.91 -15.63
C TRP A 378 -17.17 16.10 -14.70
N ASP A 379 -18.28 16.16 -13.99
CA ASP A 379 -18.40 17.07 -12.86
C ASP A 379 -17.44 16.66 -11.73
N ARG A 380 -16.73 17.61 -11.13
CA ARG A 380 -15.75 17.31 -10.07
C ARG A 380 -16.39 16.71 -8.81
N ASN A 381 -17.61 17.12 -8.47
CA ASN A 381 -18.20 16.82 -7.16
C ASN A 381 -18.88 15.45 -7.14
N ASP A 382 -19.65 15.13 -8.18
CA ASP A 382 -20.41 13.88 -8.26
C ASP A 382 -19.90 12.90 -9.32
N PHE A 383 -18.92 13.30 -10.14
CA PHE A 383 -18.39 12.52 -11.27
C PHE A 383 -19.48 12.09 -12.26
N SER A 384 -20.56 12.87 -12.37
CA SER A 384 -21.52 12.74 -13.46
C SER A 384 -20.87 13.14 -14.78
N MET A 385 -21.10 12.34 -15.82
CA MET A 385 -20.59 12.62 -17.15
C MET A 385 -21.31 13.85 -17.72
N ARG A 386 -20.55 14.91 -18.02
CA ARG A 386 -21.05 16.15 -18.64
C ARG A 386 -21.03 16.05 -20.16
N SER A 387 -19.93 15.58 -20.74
CA SER A 387 -19.82 15.41 -22.18
C SER A 387 -18.92 14.24 -22.56
N GLU A 388 -19.19 13.71 -23.74
CA GLU A 388 -18.38 12.69 -24.38
C GLU A 388 -18.11 13.13 -25.83
N PHE A 389 -16.84 13.11 -26.23
CA PHE A 389 -16.41 13.46 -27.57
C PHE A 389 -15.55 12.33 -28.13
N LYS A 390 -16.05 11.65 -29.17
CA LYS A 390 -15.29 10.62 -29.88
C LYS A 390 -14.37 11.28 -30.89
N ILE A 391 -13.08 10.98 -30.80
CA ILE A 391 -12.08 11.55 -31.69
C ILE A 391 -12.25 10.90 -33.08
N PRO A 392 -12.42 11.70 -34.16
CA PRO A 392 -12.75 11.18 -35.49
C PRO A 392 -11.52 10.61 -36.19
N THR A 393 -11.01 9.49 -35.69
CA THR A 393 -9.82 8.82 -36.22
C THR A 393 -9.91 7.29 -36.12
N HIS A 394 -9.25 6.61 -37.05
CA HIS A 394 -9.00 5.17 -36.97
C HIS A 394 -7.65 4.84 -36.33
N LEU A 395 -6.77 5.83 -36.15
CA LEU A 395 -5.41 5.65 -35.63
C LEU A 395 -5.39 5.56 -34.10
N ALA A 396 -4.30 5.03 -33.54
CA ALA A 396 -4.07 5.09 -32.10
C ALA A 396 -3.79 6.54 -31.68
N ILE A 397 -4.08 6.87 -30.42
CA ILE A 397 -3.73 8.16 -29.81
C ILE A 397 -2.70 7.86 -28.75
N LEU A 398 -1.58 8.57 -28.79
CA LEU A 398 -0.44 8.36 -27.90
C LEU A 398 -0.21 9.55 -26.97
N SER A 399 -0.64 10.74 -27.40
CA SER A 399 -0.51 11.96 -26.62
C SER A 399 -1.77 12.81 -26.72
N GLY A 400 -2.03 13.59 -25.68
CA GLY A 400 -3.18 14.47 -25.61
C GLY A 400 -2.91 15.65 -24.69
N TYR A 401 -3.52 16.78 -24.99
CA TYR A 401 -3.53 17.95 -24.13
C TYR A 401 -4.93 18.54 -24.10
N ILE A 402 -5.40 18.94 -22.93
CA ILE A 402 -6.67 19.67 -22.76
C ILE A 402 -6.38 21.05 -22.20
N GLY A 403 -6.96 22.06 -22.82
CA GLY A 403 -6.81 23.46 -22.44
C GLY A 403 -8.16 24.16 -22.31
N LEU A 404 -8.14 25.24 -21.52
CA LEU A 404 -9.23 26.17 -21.37
C LEU A 404 -8.74 27.54 -21.87
N ARG A 405 -9.56 28.23 -22.64
CA ARG A 405 -9.32 29.64 -23.02
C ARG A 405 -10.58 30.45 -22.79
N GLU A 406 -10.52 31.43 -21.90
CA GLU A 406 -11.60 32.37 -21.69
C GLU A 406 -11.79 33.23 -22.95
N ARG A 407 -13.04 33.39 -23.39
CA ARG A 407 -13.40 34.27 -24.52
C ARG A 407 -14.61 35.12 -24.14
N LEU A 408 -14.81 36.22 -24.84
CA LEU A 408 -15.96 37.11 -24.66
C LEU A 408 -17.32 36.41 -24.85
N ILE A 409 -17.37 35.31 -25.62
CA ILE A 409 -18.59 34.56 -25.94
C ILE A 409 -18.72 33.29 -25.05
N GLY A 410 -17.87 33.16 -24.03
CA GLY A 410 -17.83 32.02 -23.11
C GLY A 410 -16.54 31.20 -23.22
N ASP A 411 -16.32 30.35 -22.22
CA ASP A 411 -15.11 29.53 -22.10
C ASP A 411 -14.98 28.51 -23.24
N LEU A 412 -13.83 28.50 -23.89
CA LEU A 412 -13.47 27.54 -24.92
C LEU A 412 -12.66 26.41 -24.30
N ILE A 413 -13.25 25.22 -24.22
CA ILE A 413 -12.53 23.99 -23.89
C ILE A 413 -12.08 23.36 -25.21
N TYR A 414 -10.78 23.12 -25.33
CA TYR A 414 -10.18 22.49 -26.49
C TYR A 414 -9.28 21.32 -26.08
N ALA A 415 -9.10 20.40 -27.01
CA ALA A 415 -8.13 19.33 -26.89
C ALA A 415 -7.26 19.27 -28.15
N ILE A 416 -6.02 18.84 -27.97
CA ILE A 416 -5.13 18.52 -29.07
C ILE A 416 -4.68 17.09 -28.86
N THR A 417 -4.77 16.26 -29.90
CA THR A 417 -4.42 14.84 -29.83
C THR A 417 -3.37 14.49 -30.87
N GLY A 418 -2.35 13.77 -30.43
CA GLY A 418 -1.28 13.25 -31.26
C GLY A 418 -1.52 11.78 -31.57
N HIS A 419 -1.38 11.41 -32.84
CA HIS A 419 -1.79 10.12 -33.36
C HIS A 419 -0.62 9.29 -33.89
N ASP A 420 -0.92 8.03 -34.13
CA ASP A 420 -0.10 7.16 -34.96
C ASP A 420 0.10 7.79 -36.36
N ASN A 421 1.25 7.56 -37.02
CA ASN A 421 1.65 8.21 -38.29
C ASN A 421 1.84 9.75 -38.26
N GLY A 422 1.97 10.36 -37.08
CA GLY A 422 2.38 11.78 -36.99
C GLY A 422 1.25 12.80 -37.17
N GLN A 423 0.00 12.37 -37.27
CA GLN A 423 -1.15 13.28 -37.36
C GLN A 423 -1.39 14.00 -36.04
N ILE A 424 -1.81 15.26 -36.12
CA ILE A 424 -2.19 16.09 -34.97
C ILE A 424 -3.60 16.62 -35.25
N ILE A 425 -4.54 16.35 -34.35
CA ILE A 425 -5.92 16.83 -34.47
C ILE A 425 -6.20 17.83 -33.37
N TYR A 426 -6.63 19.03 -33.76
CA TYR A 426 -7.20 20.03 -32.87
C TYR A 426 -8.71 19.80 -32.75
N LEU A 427 -9.23 19.85 -31.52
CA LEU A 427 -10.62 19.61 -31.17
C LEU A 427 -11.13 20.79 -30.35
N ASN A 428 -12.13 21.49 -30.87
CA ASN A 428 -12.95 22.42 -30.10
C ASN A 428 -14.09 21.62 -29.45
N LEU A 429 -13.98 21.37 -28.15
CA LEU A 429 -14.93 20.54 -27.41
C LEU A 429 -16.24 21.29 -27.13
N THR A 430 -16.17 22.62 -26.95
CA THR A 430 -17.35 23.48 -26.76
C THR A 430 -18.25 23.48 -27.99
N ASP A 431 -17.67 23.71 -29.18
CA ASP A 431 -18.42 23.78 -30.45
C ASP A 431 -18.51 22.44 -31.19
N LYS A 432 -17.90 21.38 -30.64
CA LYS A 432 -17.78 20.04 -31.25
C LYS A 432 -17.22 20.06 -32.68
N LYS A 433 -16.23 20.91 -32.93
CA LYS A 433 -15.51 20.99 -34.21
C LYS A 433 -14.13 20.39 -34.09
N ASN A 434 -13.63 19.83 -35.18
CA ASN A 434 -12.29 19.27 -35.25
C ASN A 434 -11.58 19.71 -36.53
N VAL A 435 -10.27 19.88 -36.45
CA VAL A 435 -9.41 20.18 -37.60
C VAL A 435 -8.10 19.44 -37.47
N GLU A 436 -7.67 18.79 -38.55
CA GLU A 436 -6.32 18.22 -38.65
C GLU A 436 -5.33 19.35 -38.93
N LEU A 437 -4.29 19.44 -38.09
CA LEU A 437 -3.21 20.40 -38.28
C LEU A 437 -2.21 19.86 -39.32
N PRO A 438 -1.58 20.72 -40.13
CA PRO A 438 -0.69 20.30 -41.22
C PRO A 438 0.66 19.79 -40.71
N SER A 439 0.66 18.66 -39.98
CA SER A 439 1.83 18.02 -39.39
C SER A 439 2.79 17.48 -40.44
N ARG A 440 4.09 17.59 -40.16
CA ARG A 440 5.17 17.01 -40.98
C ARG A 440 5.84 15.81 -40.34
N HIS A 441 5.40 15.42 -39.14
CA HIS A 441 5.87 14.19 -38.50
C HIS A 441 5.48 12.98 -39.35
N LYS A 442 6.41 12.04 -39.49
CA LYS A 442 6.19 10.79 -40.26
C LYS A 442 5.86 9.61 -39.35
N ASN A 443 6.27 9.69 -38.11
CA ASN A 443 6.11 8.67 -37.09
C ASN A 443 5.18 9.18 -35.98
N SER A 444 4.78 8.30 -35.06
CA SER A 444 3.74 8.55 -34.08
C SER A 444 4.10 9.70 -33.12
N ILE A 445 3.12 10.56 -32.80
CA ILE A 445 3.30 11.70 -31.89
C ILE A 445 3.24 11.22 -30.45
N SER A 446 4.40 11.14 -29.80
CA SER A 446 4.57 10.55 -28.48
C SER A 446 4.25 11.50 -27.33
N SER A 447 4.49 12.79 -27.52
CA SER A 447 4.30 13.80 -26.48
C SER A 447 3.96 15.15 -27.08
N MET A 448 3.17 15.93 -26.35
CA MET A 448 2.82 17.30 -26.70
C MET A 448 2.76 18.16 -25.45
N SER A 449 3.17 19.42 -25.58
CA SER A 449 3.08 20.41 -24.53
C SER A 449 2.57 21.73 -25.10
N VAL A 450 1.63 22.35 -24.40
CA VAL A 450 1.11 23.68 -24.77
C VAL A 450 1.41 24.64 -23.64
N VAL A 451 1.99 25.78 -23.97
CA VAL A 451 2.32 26.84 -23.03
C VAL A 451 1.78 28.16 -23.54
N SER A 452 1.20 28.95 -22.65
CA SER A 452 0.65 30.27 -22.96
C SER A 452 1.22 31.32 -22.01
N ASN A 453 1.47 32.51 -22.54
CA ASN A 453 1.61 33.75 -21.76
C ASN A 453 0.58 34.78 -22.25
N GLU A 454 0.66 36.02 -21.76
CA GLU A 454 -0.27 37.09 -22.16
C GLU A 454 -0.22 37.43 -23.67
N MET A 455 0.90 37.13 -24.34
CA MET A 455 1.13 37.51 -25.74
C MET A 455 0.95 36.36 -26.73
N LYS A 456 1.31 35.13 -26.36
CA LYS A 456 1.43 34.00 -27.29
C LYS A 456 1.08 32.67 -26.64
N THR A 457 0.54 31.79 -27.46
CA THR A 457 0.19 30.41 -27.15
C THR A 457 0.89 29.51 -28.14
N VAL A 458 1.77 28.69 -27.60
CA VAL A 458 2.70 27.88 -28.35
C VAL A 458 2.46 26.42 -28.01
N MET A 459 2.54 25.57 -29.03
CA MET A 459 2.49 24.13 -28.88
C MET A 459 3.79 23.51 -29.40
N PHE A 460 4.27 22.51 -28.68
CA PHE A 460 5.30 21.59 -29.14
C PHE A 460 4.71 20.21 -29.31
N SER A 461 5.15 19.51 -30.36
CA SER A 461 4.90 18.08 -30.54
C SER A 461 6.20 17.35 -30.83
N CYS A 462 6.31 16.15 -30.27
CA CYS A 462 7.49 15.28 -30.42
C CYS A 462 7.06 13.93 -30.98
N ASP A 463 7.95 13.28 -31.74
CA ASP A 463 7.70 11.95 -32.32
C ASP A 463 8.74 10.89 -31.93
N TYR A 464 8.46 9.65 -32.32
CA TYR A 464 9.38 8.51 -32.16
C TYR A 464 10.62 8.56 -33.08
N ASP A 465 10.68 9.43 -34.08
CA ASP A 465 11.90 9.61 -34.90
C ASP A 465 12.90 10.61 -34.26
N GLY A 466 12.54 11.19 -33.11
CA GLY A 466 13.35 12.16 -32.37
C GLY A 466 13.19 13.59 -32.88
N TYR A 467 12.15 13.89 -33.67
CA TYR A 467 11.86 15.23 -34.14
C TYR A 467 10.95 15.99 -33.17
N ILE A 468 11.21 17.30 -33.10
CA ILE A 468 10.42 18.28 -32.37
C ILE A 468 9.87 19.26 -33.39
N SER A 469 8.58 19.59 -33.29
CA SER A 469 8.00 20.72 -34.02
C SER A 469 7.36 21.74 -33.08
N LEU A 470 7.53 23.00 -33.45
CA LEU A 470 7.07 24.20 -32.76
C LEU A 470 5.94 24.84 -33.57
N TRP A 471 4.85 25.16 -32.89
CA TRP A 471 3.61 25.65 -33.50
C TRP A 471 3.12 26.90 -32.78
N GLN A 472 2.68 27.89 -33.53
CA GLN A 472 1.94 29.02 -32.98
C GLN A 472 0.45 28.81 -33.26
N ILE A 473 -0.34 28.77 -32.19
CA ILE A 473 -1.77 28.41 -32.26
C ILE A 473 -2.71 29.56 -31.84
N ASP A 474 -2.18 30.76 -31.64
CA ASP A 474 -2.94 31.97 -31.26
C ASP A 474 -4.11 32.27 -32.20
N ALA A 475 -3.89 32.10 -33.51
CA ALA A 475 -4.90 32.37 -34.53
C ALA A 475 -6.18 31.53 -34.34
N ILE A 476 -6.07 30.34 -33.74
CA ILE A 476 -7.24 29.49 -33.44
C ILE A 476 -8.12 30.15 -32.38
N PHE A 477 -7.51 30.77 -31.38
CA PHE A 477 -8.23 31.34 -30.24
C PHE A 477 -8.77 32.74 -30.56
N GLU A 478 -8.00 33.55 -31.27
CA GLU A 478 -8.37 34.92 -31.62
C GLU A 478 -9.45 34.97 -32.71
N SER A 479 -9.28 34.21 -33.79
CA SER A 479 -10.10 34.35 -34.99
C SER A 479 -10.79 33.06 -35.46
N LEU A 480 -10.64 31.94 -34.73
CA LEU A 480 -11.07 30.62 -35.17
C LEU A 480 -10.51 30.24 -36.56
N SER A 481 -9.37 30.82 -36.93
CA SER A 481 -8.73 30.61 -38.21
C SER A 481 -7.78 29.42 -38.15
N TYR A 482 -8.30 28.24 -38.45
CA TYR A 482 -7.51 27.01 -38.46
C TYR A 482 -6.49 26.96 -39.61
N ALA A 483 -6.77 27.63 -40.73
CA ALA A 483 -5.87 27.72 -41.88
C ALA A 483 -4.63 28.59 -41.62
N ALA A 484 -4.70 29.50 -40.64
CA ALA A 484 -3.58 30.34 -40.24
C ALA A 484 -2.63 29.65 -39.25
N VAL A 485 -2.99 28.46 -38.76
CA VAL A 485 -2.10 27.65 -37.91
C VAL A 485 -0.94 27.15 -38.76
N SER A 486 0.27 27.57 -38.39
CA SER A 486 1.47 27.17 -39.08
C SER A 486 2.49 26.61 -38.11
N MET A 487 3.17 25.56 -38.57
CA MET A 487 4.37 25.06 -37.93
C MET A 487 5.48 26.09 -38.16
N VAL A 488 6.02 26.63 -37.09
CA VAL A 488 7.07 27.66 -37.12
C VAL A 488 8.42 27.03 -37.42
N LYS A 489 8.73 25.92 -36.74
CA LYS A 489 10.04 25.25 -36.84
C LYS A 489 9.90 23.76 -36.61
N MET A 490 10.73 22.97 -37.27
CA MET A 490 10.93 21.55 -37.00
C MET A 490 12.42 21.25 -37.00
N TRP A 491 12.89 20.45 -36.04
CA TRP A 491 14.28 20.04 -35.97
C TRP A 491 14.40 18.66 -35.34
N LYS A 492 15.52 17.98 -35.59
CA LYS A 492 15.84 16.72 -34.92
C LYS A 492 16.44 17.04 -33.56
N GLY A 493 15.71 16.74 -32.49
CA GLY A 493 16.15 16.99 -31.13
C GLY A 493 16.98 15.83 -30.57
N HIS A 494 16.51 14.61 -30.79
CA HIS A 494 17.11 13.38 -30.25
C HIS A 494 17.48 12.40 -31.37
N ASN A 495 18.38 11.46 -31.07
CA ASN A 495 18.78 10.40 -32.01
C ASN A 495 17.93 9.14 -31.88
N LYS A 496 17.10 9.07 -30.84
CA LYS A 496 16.14 7.99 -30.56
C LYS A 496 14.75 8.60 -30.27
N GLU A 497 13.78 7.74 -29.94
CA GLU A 497 12.41 8.13 -29.62
C GLU A 497 12.38 9.16 -28.49
N ILE A 498 11.66 10.26 -28.69
CA ILE A 498 11.26 11.17 -27.60
C ILE A 498 10.00 10.57 -26.99
N LEU A 499 9.94 10.41 -25.67
CA LEU A 499 8.76 9.88 -24.97
C LEU A 499 7.97 10.96 -24.22
N THR A 500 8.63 12.04 -23.82
CA THR A 500 8.02 13.07 -22.98
C THR A 500 8.59 14.45 -23.28
N SER A 501 7.76 15.47 -23.07
CA SER A 501 8.11 16.87 -23.25
C SER A 501 7.35 17.76 -22.27
N SER A 502 7.99 18.80 -21.75
CA SER A 502 7.33 19.85 -20.97
C SER A 502 7.83 21.21 -21.42
N ALA A 503 7.01 22.25 -21.32
CA ALA A 503 7.36 23.59 -21.78
C ALA A 503 6.90 24.65 -20.77
N THR A 504 7.70 25.70 -20.61
CA THR A 504 7.40 26.82 -19.71
C THR A 504 8.01 28.13 -20.23
N TRP A 505 7.59 29.25 -19.65
CA TRP A 505 8.23 30.54 -19.85
C TRP A 505 9.13 30.84 -18.65
N MET A 506 10.45 30.91 -18.87
CA MET A 506 11.43 31.30 -17.84
C MET A 506 11.92 32.70 -18.12
N CYS A 507 11.64 33.67 -17.24
CA CYS A 507 12.03 35.08 -17.43
C CYS A 507 11.63 35.67 -18.79
N GLY A 508 10.48 35.25 -19.35
CA GLY A 508 10.00 35.69 -20.66
C GLY A 508 10.59 34.93 -21.85
N GLN A 509 11.49 33.97 -21.63
CA GLN A 509 12.07 33.11 -22.66
C GLN A 509 11.36 31.76 -22.71
N LEU A 510 11.00 31.32 -23.91
CA LEU A 510 10.37 30.03 -24.10
C LEU A 510 11.38 28.91 -23.85
N THR A 511 11.08 28.02 -22.90
CA THR A 511 11.95 26.91 -22.54
C THR A 511 11.19 25.59 -22.71
N LEU A 512 11.76 24.67 -23.48
CA LEU A 512 11.26 23.32 -23.70
C LEU A 512 12.23 22.29 -23.11
N ALA A 513 11.71 21.29 -22.42
CA ALA A 513 12.45 20.09 -22.04
C ALA A 513 11.92 18.89 -22.83
N THR A 514 12.81 18.05 -23.34
CA THR A 514 12.49 16.78 -24.01
C THR A 514 13.32 15.64 -23.45
N GLY A 515 12.75 14.44 -23.40
CA GLY A 515 13.43 13.23 -22.94
C GLY A 515 12.84 11.96 -23.55
N GLY A 516 13.64 10.90 -23.63
CA GLY A 516 13.18 9.63 -24.20
C GLY A 516 14.21 8.51 -24.07
N ASN A 517 14.30 7.64 -25.09
CA ASN A 517 15.05 6.37 -25.08
C ASN A 517 16.58 6.52 -25.22
N ASP A 518 17.07 7.75 -25.42
CA ASP A 518 18.50 8.05 -25.36
C ASP A 518 18.98 8.41 -23.94
N ASN A 519 18.08 8.38 -22.96
CA ASN A 519 18.34 8.59 -21.52
C ASN A 519 18.87 10.00 -21.20
N ILE A 520 18.76 10.93 -22.14
CA ILE A 520 19.24 12.31 -22.03
C ILE A 520 18.04 13.24 -21.97
N ILE A 521 18.05 14.20 -21.04
CA ILE A 521 17.11 15.32 -21.07
C ILE A 521 17.77 16.44 -21.86
N LYS A 522 17.08 16.98 -22.87
CA LYS A 522 17.52 18.17 -23.61
C LYS A 522 16.62 19.35 -23.27
N ILE A 523 17.26 20.46 -22.92
CA ILE A 523 16.63 21.75 -22.70
C ILE A 523 16.90 22.64 -23.90
N TRP A 524 15.85 23.24 -24.43
CA TRP A 524 15.90 24.22 -25.51
C TRP A 524 15.39 25.54 -24.96
N ARG A 525 16.28 26.50 -24.75
CA ARG A 525 15.93 27.85 -24.29
C ARG A 525 15.98 28.83 -25.46
N GLU A 526 14.88 29.53 -25.68
CA GLU A 526 14.81 30.60 -26.67
C GLU A 526 15.70 31.77 -26.23
N ASN A 527 16.61 32.18 -27.11
CA ASN A 527 17.44 33.37 -26.95
C ASN A 527 16.91 34.52 -27.82
N ASP A 528 17.46 35.71 -27.58
CA ASP A 528 17.18 36.90 -28.39
C ASP A 528 17.34 36.59 -29.89
N GLY A 529 16.27 36.81 -30.65
CA GLY A 529 16.20 36.49 -32.09
C GLY A 529 15.54 35.15 -32.45
N GLY A 530 14.92 34.44 -31.50
CA GLY A 530 14.10 33.24 -31.79
C GLY A 530 14.92 31.97 -32.08
N THR A 531 16.19 31.98 -31.70
CA THR A 531 17.07 30.80 -31.78
C THR A 531 17.01 30.03 -30.46
N PHE A 532 17.26 28.71 -30.50
CA PHE A 532 17.23 27.87 -29.30
C PHE A 532 18.66 27.43 -28.95
N VAL A 533 19.03 27.62 -27.69
CA VAL A 533 20.27 27.07 -27.11
C VAL A 533 19.94 25.72 -26.49
N GLU A 534 20.67 24.67 -26.91
CA GLU A 534 20.57 23.33 -26.35
C GLU A 534 21.44 23.21 -25.09
N THR A 535 20.88 22.63 -24.03
CA THR A 535 21.63 22.14 -22.86
C THR A 535 21.22 20.71 -22.58
N GLN A 536 22.18 19.86 -22.22
CA GLN A 536 21.95 18.45 -21.91
C GLN A 536 22.05 18.21 -20.41
N LEU A 537 21.09 17.47 -19.86
CA LEU A 537 21.15 16.99 -18.49
C LEU A 537 21.35 15.48 -18.53
N LEU A 538 22.47 15.04 -17.97
CA LEU A 538 22.90 13.64 -17.94
C LEU A 538 22.70 13.07 -16.54
N GLY A 539 22.23 11.83 -16.45
CA GLY A 539 22.19 11.12 -15.17
C GLY A 539 21.28 9.91 -15.14
N HIS A 540 20.14 9.95 -15.82
CA HIS A 540 19.24 8.80 -15.93
C HIS A 540 19.95 7.63 -16.65
N THR A 541 19.69 6.41 -16.19
CA THR A 541 20.32 5.20 -16.75
C THR A 541 19.40 4.42 -17.69
N ASP A 542 18.13 4.83 -17.79
CA ASP A 542 17.12 4.26 -18.68
C ASP A 542 16.19 5.36 -19.22
N SER A 543 15.23 4.98 -20.05
CA SER A 543 14.35 5.88 -20.80
C SER A 543 13.67 6.90 -19.88
N ILE A 544 13.61 8.16 -20.30
CA ILE A 544 12.91 9.23 -19.56
C ILE A 544 11.44 9.21 -19.99
N THR A 545 10.55 8.98 -19.04
CA THR A 545 9.12 8.74 -19.30
C THR A 545 8.23 9.91 -18.93
N SER A 546 8.71 10.80 -18.05
CA SER A 546 7.96 11.99 -17.65
C SER A 546 8.88 13.17 -17.37
N LEU A 547 8.48 14.34 -17.83
CA LEU A 547 9.10 15.63 -17.54
C LEU A 547 8.02 16.64 -17.15
N GLU A 548 8.27 17.46 -16.13
CA GLU A 548 7.39 18.57 -15.81
C GLU A 548 8.12 19.72 -15.11
N PHE A 549 7.89 20.95 -15.58
CA PHE A 549 8.48 22.17 -15.00
C PHE A 549 7.71 22.68 -13.78
N ASP A 550 8.45 23.25 -12.83
CA ASP A 550 7.95 24.06 -11.72
C ASP A 550 8.85 25.28 -11.53
N GLY A 551 8.53 26.37 -12.23
CA GLY A 551 9.39 27.53 -12.32
C GLY A 551 10.74 27.19 -12.97
N PHE A 552 11.83 27.35 -12.21
CA PHE A 552 13.20 27.01 -12.64
C PHE A 552 13.58 25.55 -12.37
N PHE A 553 12.73 24.79 -11.68
CA PHE A 553 12.96 23.38 -11.45
C PHE A 553 12.33 22.53 -12.55
N LEU A 554 13.00 21.44 -12.89
CA LEU A 554 12.44 20.38 -13.73
C LEU A 554 12.42 19.09 -12.91
N PHE A 555 11.27 18.43 -12.89
CA PHE A 555 11.13 17.08 -12.37
C PHE A 555 11.21 16.09 -13.53
N SER A 556 11.98 15.02 -13.37
CA SER A 556 12.06 13.94 -14.35
C SER A 556 11.83 12.58 -13.71
N GLY A 557 11.04 11.75 -14.39
CA GLY A 557 10.81 10.34 -14.06
C GLY A 557 11.32 9.44 -15.17
N SER A 558 11.81 8.25 -14.81
CA SER A 558 12.43 7.32 -15.75
C SER A 558 12.08 5.85 -15.50
N GLU A 559 12.32 5.02 -16.52
CA GLU A 559 12.32 3.56 -16.41
C GLU A 559 13.44 3.04 -15.48
N ASP A 560 14.40 3.88 -15.08
CA ASP A 560 15.41 3.55 -14.06
C ASP A 560 14.89 3.60 -12.61
N PHE A 561 13.58 3.82 -12.45
CA PHE A 561 12.82 3.91 -11.19
C PHE A 561 13.15 5.16 -10.36
N SER A 562 14.01 6.05 -10.86
CA SER A 562 14.38 7.28 -10.16
C SER A 562 13.51 8.46 -10.58
N VAL A 563 13.25 9.34 -9.60
CA VAL A 563 12.83 10.71 -9.85
C VAL A 563 14.01 11.64 -9.59
N ARG A 564 14.26 12.58 -10.50
CA ARG A 564 15.33 13.59 -10.37
C ARG A 564 14.77 15.00 -10.40
N ILE A 565 15.45 15.88 -9.69
CA ILE A 565 15.13 17.32 -9.62
C ILE A 565 16.33 18.08 -10.16
N TRP A 566 16.09 18.92 -11.16
CA TRP A 566 17.09 19.71 -11.84
C TRP A 566 16.84 21.18 -11.61
N ASP A 567 17.91 21.93 -11.37
CA ASP A 567 17.93 23.38 -11.47
C ASP A 567 18.36 23.75 -12.89
N ILE A 568 17.43 24.34 -13.63
CA ILE A 568 17.58 24.65 -15.06
C ILE A 568 18.25 26.01 -15.28
N GLU A 569 18.32 26.87 -14.26
CA GLU A 569 19.07 28.11 -14.32
C GLU A 569 20.57 27.82 -14.15
N ASN A 570 20.91 26.98 -13.16
CA ASN A 570 22.29 26.63 -12.84
C ASN A 570 22.81 25.39 -13.57
N ASN A 571 21.95 24.68 -14.30
CA ASN A 571 22.26 23.42 -15.00
C ASN A 571 22.85 22.35 -14.06
N VAL A 572 22.29 22.21 -12.86
CA VAL A 572 22.74 21.23 -11.86
C VAL A 572 21.61 20.30 -11.44
N GLN A 573 21.99 19.06 -11.14
CA GLN A 573 21.09 18.10 -10.52
C GLN A 573 21.07 18.33 -9.01
N LEU A 574 19.91 18.65 -8.45
CA LEU A 574 19.73 18.89 -7.02
C LEU A 574 19.51 17.59 -6.24
N PHE A 575 18.66 16.70 -6.77
CA PHE A 575 18.24 15.50 -6.06
C PHE A 575 18.09 14.30 -7.00
N VAL A 576 18.30 13.12 -6.41
CA VAL A 576 18.06 11.80 -7.03
C VAL A 576 17.35 10.92 -6.01
N LEU A 577 16.19 10.39 -6.38
CA LEU A 577 15.33 9.58 -5.52
C LEU A 577 15.21 8.16 -6.10
N ASN A 578 16.20 7.31 -5.82
CA ASN A 578 16.29 5.95 -6.39
C ASN A 578 15.50 4.87 -5.62
N ASN A 579 15.07 5.17 -4.40
CA ASN A 579 14.41 4.20 -3.52
C ASN A 579 12.94 4.56 -3.25
N LEU A 580 12.39 5.52 -3.99
CA LEU A 580 10.99 5.92 -3.86
C LEU A 580 10.07 4.91 -4.54
N HIS A 581 10.40 4.56 -5.79
CA HIS A 581 9.65 3.61 -6.60
C HIS A 581 10.44 2.32 -6.82
N THR A 582 9.71 1.23 -7.05
CA THR A 582 10.27 -0.09 -7.38
C THR A 582 9.99 -0.51 -8.83
N HIS A 583 9.29 0.34 -9.58
CA HIS A 583 8.85 0.14 -10.95
C HIS A 583 9.06 1.42 -11.76
N ALA A 584 8.97 1.32 -13.09
CA ALA A 584 9.14 2.43 -14.01
C ALA A 584 8.18 3.58 -13.69
N ILE A 585 8.71 4.80 -13.61
CA ILE A 585 7.91 6.00 -13.39
C ILE A 585 7.01 6.21 -14.61
N ARG A 586 5.73 6.47 -14.40
CA ARG A 586 4.75 6.79 -15.45
C ARG A 586 4.57 8.28 -15.60
N GLN A 587 4.44 8.99 -14.49
CA GLN A 587 4.27 10.44 -14.49
C GLN A 587 4.87 11.05 -13.23
N VAL A 588 5.46 12.24 -13.40
CA VAL A 588 5.78 13.18 -12.32
C VAL A 588 4.94 14.44 -12.52
N PHE A 589 4.48 15.03 -11.43
CA PHE A 589 3.63 16.20 -11.46
C PHE A 589 3.96 17.11 -10.26
N PRO A 590 4.31 18.38 -10.46
CA PRO A 590 4.58 19.30 -9.37
C PRO A 590 3.30 19.60 -8.61
N VAL A 591 3.43 19.80 -7.30
CA VAL A 591 2.36 20.42 -6.52
C VAL A 591 2.61 21.92 -6.56
N TYR A 592 2.00 22.58 -7.55
CA TYR A 592 2.24 24.00 -7.79
C TYR A 592 2.07 24.85 -6.52
N ASP A 593 2.91 25.87 -6.39
CA ASP A 593 2.99 26.77 -5.23
C ASP A 593 3.44 26.08 -3.93
N GLU A 594 3.96 24.84 -4.00
CA GLU A 594 4.54 24.12 -2.87
C GLU A 594 5.91 23.51 -3.18
N ASN A 595 6.64 23.21 -2.11
CA ASN A 595 7.91 22.48 -2.21
C ASN A 595 7.71 20.96 -2.34
N LYS A 596 6.73 20.52 -3.15
CA LYS A 596 6.38 19.11 -3.31
C LYS A 596 6.17 18.73 -4.76
N PHE A 597 6.36 17.45 -5.05
CA PHE A 597 5.91 16.84 -6.30
C PHE A 597 5.21 15.52 -5.98
N ALA A 598 4.39 15.06 -6.91
CA ALA A 598 3.83 13.73 -6.92
C ALA A 598 4.39 12.91 -8.07
N SER A 599 4.48 11.60 -7.85
CA SER A 599 4.95 10.65 -8.85
C SER A 599 4.15 9.37 -8.79
N CYS A 600 3.91 8.75 -9.95
CA CYS A 600 3.26 7.44 -10.05
C CYS A 600 4.08 6.46 -10.91
N ASP A 601 3.92 5.17 -10.65
CA ASP A 601 4.66 4.11 -11.35
C ASP A 601 3.78 3.01 -11.97
N ALA A 602 4.43 2.16 -12.77
CA ALA A 602 3.82 1.02 -13.44
C ALA A 602 3.34 -0.09 -12.48
N GLY A 603 3.79 -0.07 -11.22
CA GLY A 603 3.33 -0.97 -10.16
C GLY A 603 2.05 -0.46 -9.46
N GLY A 604 1.63 0.77 -9.71
CA GLY A 604 0.49 1.40 -9.07
C GLY A 604 0.84 2.23 -7.83
N SER A 605 2.11 2.39 -7.50
CA SER A 605 2.54 3.24 -6.38
C SER A 605 2.43 4.71 -6.76
N ILE A 606 1.96 5.52 -5.82
CA ILE A 606 1.87 6.98 -5.91
C ILE A 606 2.48 7.57 -4.66
N TYR A 607 3.38 8.53 -4.82
CA TYR A 607 3.98 9.26 -3.71
C TYR A 607 3.79 10.75 -3.87
N ILE A 608 3.68 11.46 -2.75
CA ILE A 608 3.87 12.90 -2.65
C ILE A 608 5.09 13.13 -1.79
N TYR A 609 6.09 13.79 -2.35
CA TYR A 609 7.38 14.01 -1.71
C TYR A 609 7.63 15.50 -1.51
N ASP A 610 8.00 15.89 -0.28
CA ASP A 610 8.44 17.25 0.05
C ASP A 610 9.96 17.30 -0.11
N TYR A 611 10.42 18.01 -1.14
CA TYR A 611 11.84 18.03 -1.50
C TYR A 611 12.68 18.96 -0.62
N VAL A 612 12.04 19.88 0.11
CA VAL A 612 12.73 20.71 1.11
C VAL A 612 12.91 19.93 2.41
N LYS A 613 11.87 19.22 2.87
CA LYS A 613 11.94 18.37 4.07
C LYS A 613 12.58 17.01 3.83
N LYS A 614 12.75 16.62 2.57
CA LYS A 614 13.30 15.35 2.12
C LYS A 614 12.57 14.13 2.69
N GLN A 615 11.25 14.17 2.63
CA GLN A 615 10.41 13.11 3.18
C GLN A 615 9.17 12.86 2.32
N VAL A 616 8.69 11.62 2.37
CA VAL A 616 7.38 11.24 1.83
C VAL A 616 6.30 11.81 2.75
N VAL A 617 5.45 12.66 2.18
CA VAL A 617 4.30 13.26 2.89
C VAL A 617 3.09 12.33 2.82
N TRP A 618 2.94 11.65 1.69
CA TRP A 618 1.81 10.76 1.44
C TRP A 618 2.22 9.66 0.47
N GLU A 619 1.68 8.46 0.67
CA GLU A 619 1.88 7.31 -0.19
C GLU A 619 0.55 6.56 -0.39
N MET A 620 0.43 5.94 -1.56
CA MET A 620 -0.68 5.05 -1.91
C MET A 620 -0.19 4.00 -2.88
N HIS A 621 -0.63 2.76 -2.74
CA HIS A 621 -0.30 1.70 -3.69
C HIS A 621 -1.57 1.05 -4.20
N HIS A 622 -1.75 1.09 -5.51
CA HIS A 622 -2.76 0.35 -6.25
C HIS A 622 -2.21 -1.02 -6.67
N THR A 623 -3.11 -1.95 -6.97
CA THR A 623 -2.73 -3.31 -7.40
C THR A 623 -2.25 -3.37 -8.86
N THR A 624 -2.38 -2.27 -9.60
CA THR A 624 -2.12 -2.23 -11.04
C THR A 624 -1.58 -0.86 -11.47
N ASP A 625 -1.00 -0.82 -12.68
CA ASP A 625 -0.40 0.35 -13.33
C ASP A 625 -1.20 1.66 -13.15
N CYS A 626 -0.53 2.67 -12.57
CA CYS A 626 -1.03 4.02 -12.46
C CYS A 626 -0.41 4.88 -13.57
N THR A 627 -1.20 5.12 -14.61
CA THR A 627 -0.75 5.68 -15.89
C THR A 627 -0.67 7.20 -15.88
N ALA A 628 -1.51 7.86 -15.08
CA ALA A 628 -1.51 9.31 -14.97
C ALA A 628 -1.99 9.78 -13.60
N ILE A 629 -1.50 10.94 -13.17
CA ILE A 629 -1.91 11.63 -11.95
C ILE A 629 -2.12 13.12 -12.25
N TYR A 630 -3.03 13.74 -11.50
CA TYR A 630 -3.23 15.18 -11.55
C TYR A 630 -3.62 15.71 -10.18
N ILE A 631 -3.05 16.86 -9.82
CA ILE A 631 -3.31 17.54 -8.54
C ILE A 631 -3.89 18.90 -8.84
N ASP A 632 -5.06 19.17 -8.26
CA ASP A 632 -5.73 20.44 -8.44
C ASP A 632 -5.08 21.58 -7.66
N LYS A 633 -5.11 22.78 -8.23
CA LYS A 633 -4.56 24.01 -7.64
C LYS A 633 -5.44 24.44 -6.45
N GLY A 634 -5.06 24.01 -5.25
CA GLY A 634 -5.86 24.16 -4.03
C GLY A 634 -5.77 22.99 -3.03
N MET A 635 -5.16 21.87 -3.44
CA MET A 635 -4.69 20.77 -2.56
C MET A 635 -5.73 19.96 -1.78
N GLU A 636 -6.95 19.79 -2.28
CA GLU A 636 -7.89 18.89 -1.60
C GLU A 636 -7.85 17.45 -2.13
N THR A 637 -7.55 17.28 -3.43
CA THR A 637 -7.72 15.99 -4.12
C THR A 637 -6.61 15.72 -5.12
N LEU A 638 -5.99 14.54 -5.02
CA LEU A 638 -5.19 13.92 -6.07
C LEU A 638 -6.09 13.01 -6.91
N PHE A 639 -6.06 13.17 -8.22
CA PHE A 639 -6.75 12.26 -9.12
C PHE A 639 -5.73 11.28 -9.70
N ALA A 640 -5.95 9.99 -9.47
CA ALA A 640 -5.12 8.91 -10.00
C ALA A 640 -5.88 8.15 -11.09
N CYS A 641 -5.26 7.99 -12.25
CA CYS A 641 -5.73 7.11 -13.31
C CYS A 641 -5.08 5.74 -13.15
N VAL A 642 -5.88 4.74 -12.82
CA VAL A 642 -5.44 3.35 -12.64
C VAL A 642 -6.17 2.52 -13.68
N ARG A 643 -5.44 2.08 -14.72
CA ARG A 643 -6.03 1.50 -15.93
C ARG A 643 -7.17 2.38 -16.46
N LYS A 644 -8.42 1.89 -16.42
CA LYS A 644 -9.62 2.51 -17.01
C LYS A 644 -10.41 3.37 -16.01
N GLU A 645 -9.90 3.50 -14.80
CA GLU A 645 -10.58 4.09 -13.66
C GLU A 645 -9.91 5.38 -13.22
N LEU A 646 -10.74 6.29 -12.70
CA LEU A 646 -10.33 7.54 -12.08
C LEU A 646 -10.62 7.44 -10.59
N ILE A 647 -9.60 7.62 -9.77
CA ILE A 647 -9.67 7.46 -8.33
C ILE A 647 -9.27 8.79 -7.66
N PRO A 648 -10.22 9.52 -7.06
CA PRO A 648 -9.91 10.68 -6.24
C PRO A 648 -9.39 10.26 -4.86
N HIS A 649 -8.25 10.80 -4.47
CA HIS A 649 -7.65 10.66 -3.15
C HIS A 649 -7.71 12.01 -2.44
N LYS A 650 -8.42 12.07 -1.32
CA LYS A 650 -8.36 13.25 -0.45
C LYS A 650 -6.99 13.33 0.19
N MET A 651 -6.30 14.43 -0.02
CA MET A 651 -5.02 14.65 0.64
C MET A 651 -5.25 15.01 2.12
N PRO A 652 -4.37 14.57 3.03
CA PRO A 652 -4.42 15.07 4.41
C PRO A 652 -4.28 16.59 4.39
N PRO A 653 -5.08 17.33 5.16
CA PRO A 653 -5.05 18.79 5.14
C PRO A 653 -3.65 19.26 5.50
N GLY A 654 -2.94 19.80 4.51
CA GLY A 654 -1.75 20.60 4.76
C GLY A 654 -2.20 21.85 5.52
N LYS A 655 -1.56 22.17 6.65
CA LYS A 655 -1.73 23.48 7.27
C LYS A 655 -1.34 24.53 6.23
N VAL A 656 -2.34 25.15 5.61
CA VAL A 656 -2.15 26.28 4.70
C VAL A 656 -1.61 27.42 5.55
N PHE A 657 -0.29 27.64 5.52
CA PHE A 657 0.24 28.95 5.83
C PHE A 657 -0.09 29.85 4.65
N ARG A 658 -1.26 30.51 4.68
CA ARG A 658 -1.45 31.76 3.95
C ARG A 658 -0.58 32.81 4.63
N GLN A 659 0.72 32.77 4.42
CA GLN A 659 1.53 33.99 4.46
C GLN A 659 1.81 34.34 3.02
N GLY A 660 1.39 35.53 2.62
CA GLY A 660 1.69 36.06 1.31
C GLY A 660 3.16 35.88 1.00
N LEU A 661 3.44 35.54 -0.26
CA LEU A 661 4.78 35.64 -0.85
C LEU A 661 5.51 36.85 -0.22
N PRO A 662 6.68 36.68 0.42
CA PRO A 662 7.54 37.83 0.59
C PRO A 662 7.82 38.35 -0.81
N SER A 663 7.41 39.58 -1.06
CA SER A 663 7.76 40.32 -2.26
C SER A 663 9.23 40.09 -2.58
N ILE A 664 9.48 39.68 -3.81
CA ILE A 664 10.80 39.63 -4.45
C ILE A 664 11.59 40.86 -3.99
N MET A 665 12.63 40.66 -3.19
CA MET A 665 13.65 41.70 -3.00
C MET A 665 14.29 41.93 -4.38
N PRO A 666 14.35 43.17 -4.89
CA PRO A 666 15.08 43.43 -6.12
C PRO A 666 16.57 43.13 -5.90
N LEU A 667 17.19 42.43 -6.85
CA LEU A 667 18.64 42.30 -6.98
C LEU A 667 19.28 43.71 -6.96
N LYS A 668 19.78 44.15 -5.80
CA LYS A 668 20.72 45.28 -5.72
C LYS A 668 21.65 45.31 -4.50
N SER A 669 21.81 44.21 -3.75
CA SER A 669 22.65 44.22 -2.53
C SER A 669 23.63 43.05 -2.35
N GLN A 670 23.93 42.25 -3.38
CA GLN A 670 25.01 41.24 -3.32
C GLN A 670 26.26 41.65 -4.12
N LEU A 671 26.77 42.85 -3.86
CA LEU A 671 28.10 43.29 -4.35
C LEU A 671 29.08 43.63 -3.21
N SER A 672 28.84 43.20 -1.97
CA SER A 672 29.73 43.53 -0.84
C SER A 672 30.23 42.35 0.02
N ILE A 673 30.03 41.10 -0.39
CA ILE A 673 30.50 39.92 0.39
C ILE A 673 31.46 39.02 -0.43
N ILE A 674 32.24 39.63 -1.35
CA ILE A 674 33.47 39.02 -1.92
C ILE A 674 34.60 40.06 -1.95
N MET A 675 34.88 40.69 -0.80
CA MET A 675 36.17 41.35 -0.51
C MET A 675 36.46 41.36 1.00
N LYS A 676 36.61 40.18 1.58
CA LYS A 676 37.48 39.94 2.74
C LYS A 676 37.82 38.48 2.88
#